data_AF-G0HK63-F1
#
_entry.id   AF-G0HK63-F1
#
_cell.length_a   1.000
_cell.length_b   1.000
_cell.length_c   1.000
_cell.angle_alpha   90.00
_cell.angle_beta   90.00
_cell.angle_gamma   90.00
#
_symmetry.space_group_name_H-M   'P 1'
#
loop_
_entity.id
_entity.type
_entity.pdbx_description
1 polymer ?
#
loop_
_entity_poly.entity_id
_entity_poly.type
_entity_poly.pdbx_seq_one_letter_code
_entity_poly.pdbx_strand_id
1 'polypeptide(L)'
;MRKAVGVLLITLLLGSIVAAAGSTVYATTVEAQDDPYEKFWEILNKEAELVVQFNATGNIVLARELIQNSRIGAENAANISALIWQALEELKASGVKTHYTAEELREIARNISRNGLPQETVEALKTQGWTDEQIQALEDYIAKNAGEINEDFNMTAFLEEFSMAFIDVAFKYNEYETWTLKKWKWIHSAEFQQTRDNEIINPTLAKGWLEFYKAYSSRDYKGMEKKARQLRDSMYELLTGEKISGNLTFLKDEKVVTQTGMIKSVNHTTNGSLVFTVLVTIPDGDYLIWNATTYYWHNALNAYELLDNVLTLATAIASGNENWETESILHQKVAELKDSLKVVIVKSESYRTRKKDEPIKPTEPIYPINPKLPVQPVYAGSTEEPTISTEPFTSIVTITPADEITTIALNPEDSQRILEINHITITPVEVSTDYATYKVSMDITASKASAVNVKVKIEGTELEYSKNIGAINNGETITVESTISGRVYGDYEVEVSGKIKVTYQFITEYRTNSESGLNLDDTSSKYSTRQAVEEYSSTIKLQYDPTKNIDVEVTTIPQSRNIEEGDSVQFKIKVSNLNPFSVTGNYSLKVEVPYMVENNLIESKFKEFTGSLSLQGFDDSTVYVGSVTYPKHGTYKYEGYFKVGQYYKKFNGTIEVKPRPDDDSPSIKITPLDWPSTARRGNTVRFKVQLDSTYKDDREAKIELIIDDELSPVHTVETSVKGGSSTMVTLSWNVPSAFPIGEHSVKVKVMSRHVNSNDPWDLEASETKSITIQNLNDRFGIKLVAYPTELEGGGEVYLQVKAWNYDGSMIPVRGFIEINGKRENIDAKIPISANGDPIITLRRNIVGVGVHTIKVFLDNHDGEPNGAGEEHWSEATVEVKSMNGTELKQVSFECDNPKFNWNGIEYKATLVCKAFVYNPTQENVFLNAVSVSEWHTDNSDFTRSLGSSWTVEYPTVIQSSETATIIFKNTAHTGLITLERDLFGDYISISLKYVVSPQNGNDIIFTGIDTINIGQDNKDVIVDVGTNVILVGADVKAGITILKLARNGEVVSAFKNSWPYLVSFFRWAWPKLHN
;
A
#
# COMPACT_ATOMS: atom_id res chain seq x y z
N MET A 1 2.90 21.58 7.76
CA MET A 1 4.32 21.95 7.95
C MET A 1 5.08 21.94 6.63
N ARG A 2 5.37 20.76 6.04
CA ARG A 2 6.03 20.62 4.72
C ARG A 2 5.26 21.32 3.58
N LYS A 3 3.92 21.44 3.70
CA LYS A 3 3.00 22.10 2.73
C LYS A 3 3.28 23.56 2.42
N ALA A 4 3.38 24.37 3.46
CA ALA A 4 3.54 25.81 3.28
C ALA A 4 4.96 26.18 2.84
N VAL A 5 5.96 25.41 3.29
CA VAL A 5 7.37 25.57 2.93
C VAL A 5 7.63 25.21 1.46
N GLY A 6 7.06 24.10 0.94
CA GLY A 6 7.23 23.65 -0.45
C GLY A 6 6.71 24.63 -1.52
N VAL A 7 5.65 25.38 -1.21
CA VAL A 7 5.05 26.37 -2.11
C VAL A 7 5.79 27.72 -2.01
N LEU A 8 6.30 28.04 -0.82
CA LEU A 8 7.09 29.23 -0.60
C LEU A 8 8.52 29.09 -1.16
N LEU A 9 9.03 27.86 -1.22
CA LEU A 9 10.20 27.41 -1.95
C LEU A 9 10.14 27.85 -3.42
N ILE A 10 9.07 27.50 -4.13
CA ILE A 10 8.88 27.81 -5.55
C ILE A 10 8.89 29.32 -5.81
N THR A 11 8.28 30.09 -4.91
CA THR A 11 8.22 31.57 -5.02
C THR A 11 9.52 32.26 -4.66
N LEU A 12 10.27 31.75 -3.66
CA LEU A 12 11.62 32.22 -3.33
C LEU A 12 12.66 31.89 -4.40
N LEU A 13 12.53 30.73 -5.00
CA LEU A 13 13.38 30.27 -6.11
C LEU A 13 13.09 31.04 -7.39
N LEU A 14 11.82 31.26 -7.73
CA LEU A 14 11.44 32.12 -8.85
C LEU A 14 11.87 33.57 -8.63
N GLY A 15 11.74 34.12 -7.41
CA GLY A 15 12.14 35.50 -7.09
C GLY A 15 13.65 35.73 -7.06
N SER A 16 14.45 34.74 -6.67
CA SER A 16 15.92 34.85 -6.65
C SER A 16 16.57 34.71 -8.03
N ILE A 17 15.95 33.94 -8.93
CA ILE A 17 16.45 33.76 -10.31
C ILE A 17 16.25 35.04 -11.14
N VAL A 18 15.19 35.81 -10.90
CA VAL A 18 14.96 37.08 -11.61
C VAL A 18 15.95 38.17 -11.18
N ALA A 19 16.38 38.16 -9.91
CA ALA A 19 17.43 39.07 -9.44
C ALA A 19 18.82 38.78 -10.05
N ALA A 20 19.13 37.52 -10.36
CA ALA A 20 20.39 37.09 -10.99
C ALA A 20 20.41 37.30 -12.52
N ALA A 21 19.26 37.34 -13.18
CA ALA A 21 19.13 37.58 -14.62
C ALA A 21 19.52 39.01 -15.05
N GLY A 22 19.79 39.92 -14.10
CA GLY A 22 20.26 41.29 -14.33
C GLY A 22 21.75 41.42 -14.69
N SER A 23 22.54 40.35 -14.66
CA SER A 23 23.97 40.36 -15.00
C SER A 23 24.30 39.35 -16.11
N THR A 24 24.89 39.85 -17.19
CA THR A 24 24.99 39.21 -18.51
C THR A 24 26.26 38.34 -18.73
N VAL A 25 26.16 37.50 -19.78
CA VAL A 25 27.17 37.02 -20.76
C VAL A 25 27.74 35.58 -20.61
N TYR A 26 27.66 34.84 -21.75
CA TYR A 26 28.23 33.52 -22.14
C TYR A 26 27.33 32.29 -21.87
N ALA A 27 27.14 31.31 -22.77
CA ALA A 27 27.45 31.14 -24.19
C ALA A 27 26.52 30.04 -24.75
N THR A 28 25.88 30.31 -25.87
CA THR A 28 25.23 29.35 -26.78
C THR A 28 26.19 28.23 -27.20
N THR A 29 25.83 26.95 -26.97
CA THR A 29 26.09 25.78 -27.84
C THR A 29 25.73 24.47 -27.13
N VAL A 30 24.45 24.09 -27.11
CA VAL A 30 24.02 22.68 -27.25
C VAL A 30 22.75 22.74 -28.09
N GLU A 31 22.84 22.19 -29.30
CA GLU A 31 21.72 22.07 -30.24
C GLU A 31 20.57 21.25 -29.61
N ALA A 32 19.36 21.55 -30.06
CA ALA A 32 18.06 21.05 -29.59
C ALA A 32 17.84 19.53 -29.80
N GLN A 33 18.66 18.67 -29.18
CA GLN A 33 18.43 17.23 -29.11
C GLN A 33 18.71 16.72 -27.69
N ASP A 34 17.62 16.33 -27.02
CA ASP A 34 17.52 15.54 -25.79
C ASP A 34 17.72 16.22 -24.42
N ASP A 35 16.60 16.60 -23.80
CA ASP A 35 16.52 17.01 -22.40
C ASP A 35 16.83 15.81 -21.46
N PRO A 36 17.89 15.86 -20.63
CA PRO A 36 18.25 14.76 -19.74
C PRO A 36 17.13 14.39 -18.76
N TYR A 37 16.24 15.34 -18.42
CA TYR A 37 15.14 15.10 -17.50
C TYR A 37 13.92 14.43 -18.15
N GLU A 38 13.68 14.67 -19.45
CA GLU A 38 12.66 13.98 -20.23
C GLU A 38 13.09 12.53 -20.45
N LYS A 39 14.36 12.35 -20.86
CA LYS A 39 14.99 11.04 -20.98
C LYS A 39 14.91 10.23 -19.69
N PHE A 40 15.09 10.83 -18.52
CA PHE A 40 14.98 10.12 -17.25
C PHE A 40 13.67 9.34 -17.12
N TRP A 41 12.54 9.97 -17.46
CA TRP A 41 11.22 9.32 -17.37
C TRP A 41 11.01 8.27 -18.45
N GLU A 42 11.49 8.52 -19.67
CA GLU A 42 11.46 7.53 -20.75
C GLU A 42 12.24 6.28 -20.38
N ILE A 43 13.46 6.45 -19.86
CA ILE A 43 14.34 5.37 -19.40
C ILE A 43 13.68 4.61 -18.25
N LEU A 44 13.14 5.32 -17.25
CA LEU A 44 12.51 4.70 -16.08
C LEU A 44 11.28 3.87 -16.46
N ASN A 45 10.43 4.40 -17.34
CA ASN A 45 9.25 3.67 -17.82
C ASN A 45 9.64 2.41 -18.58
N LYS A 46 10.66 2.53 -19.45
CA LYS A 46 11.20 1.39 -20.19
C LYS A 46 11.87 0.37 -19.27
N GLU A 47 12.57 0.81 -18.23
CA GLU A 47 13.19 -0.06 -17.22
C GLU A 47 12.12 -0.89 -16.50
N ALA A 48 11.04 -0.25 -16.07
CA ALA A 48 9.93 -0.91 -15.39
C ALA A 48 9.24 -1.97 -16.27
N GLU A 49 9.01 -1.65 -17.55
CA GLU A 49 8.49 -2.61 -18.52
C GLU A 49 9.43 -3.82 -18.68
N LEU A 50 10.72 -3.55 -18.91
CA LEU A 50 11.71 -4.59 -19.19
C LEU A 50 11.97 -5.50 -17.98
N VAL A 51 11.98 -4.98 -16.75
CA VAL A 51 12.13 -5.77 -15.52
C VAL A 51 10.99 -6.78 -15.39
N VAL A 52 9.75 -6.36 -15.60
CA VAL A 52 8.58 -7.24 -15.49
C VAL A 52 8.62 -8.32 -16.58
N GLN A 53 8.86 -7.93 -17.84
CA GLN A 53 8.91 -8.87 -18.96
C GLN A 53 10.07 -9.87 -18.83
N PHE A 54 11.25 -9.40 -18.40
CA PHE A 54 12.40 -10.26 -18.18
C PHE A 54 12.19 -11.21 -17.00
N ASN A 55 11.61 -10.74 -15.89
CA ASN A 55 11.37 -11.58 -14.71
C ASN A 55 10.39 -12.74 -15.03
N ALA A 56 9.39 -12.49 -15.87
CA ALA A 56 8.42 -13.50 -16.28
C ALA A 56 8.99 -14.52 -17.29
N THR A 57 9.87 -14.09 -18.20
CA THR A 57 10.27 -14.91 -19.36
C THR A 57 11.70 -15.44 -19.33
N GLY A 58 12.61 -14.79 -18.60
CA GLY A 58 14.04 -15.10 -18.61
C GLY A 58 14.71 -14.94 -19.99
N ASN A 59 14.11 -14.18 -20.91
CA ASN A 59 14.56 -14.08 -22.30
C ASN A 59 15.91 -13.34 -22.44
N ILE A 60 16.83 -13.89 -23.23
CA ILE A 60 18.19 -13.35 -23.45
C ILE A 60 18.18 -11.98 -24.14
N VAL A 61 17.25 -11.74 -25.08
CA VAL A 61 17.12 -10.46 -25.78
C VAL A 61 16.68 -9.38 -24.79
N LEU A 62 15.69 -9.70 -23.95
CA LEU A 62 15.21 -8.78 -22.90
C LEU A 62 16.28 -8.51 -21.84
N ALA A 63 17.10 -9.50 -21.48
CA ALA A 63 18.23 -9.31 -20.56
C ALA A 63 19.21 -8.24 -21.09
N ARG A 64 19.58 -8.33 -22.37
CA ARG A 64 20.49 -7.38 -23.01
C ARG A 64 19.87 -5.98 -23.15
N GLU A 65 18.57 -5.91 -23.45
CA GLU A 65 17.86 -4.64 -23.55
C GLU A 65 17.73 -3.95 -22.19
N LEU A 66 17.41 -4.71 -21.14
CA LEU A 66 17.35 -4.21 -19.77
C LEU A 66 18.72 -3.71 -19.32
N ILE A 67 19.79 -4.51 -19.46
CA ILE A 67 21.17 -4.08 -19.14
C ILE A 67 21.52 -2.77 -19.85
N GLN A 68 21.20 -2.63 -21.14
CA GLN A 68 21.50 -1.41 -21.87
C GLN A 68 20.68 -0.21 -21.37
N ASN A 69 19.40 -0.42 -21.03
CA ASN A 69 18.53 0.61 -20.49
C ASN A 69 19.00 1.06 -19.09
N SER A 70 19.39 0.12 -18.23
CA SER A 70 19.95 0.40 -16.90
C SER A 70 21.22 1.25 -16.99
N ARG A 71 22.15 0.92 -17.91
CA ARG A 71 23.37 1.73 -18.14
C ARG A 71 23.05 3.16 -18.53
N ILE A 72 22.08 3.34 -19.42
CA ILE A 72 21.64 4.67 -19.86
C ILE A 72 20.99 5.41 -18.68
N GLY A 73 20.22 4.72 -17.85
CA GLY A 73 19.59 5.26 -16.63
C GLY A 73 20.61 5.74 -15.61
N ALA A 74 21.62 4.93 -15.31
CA ALA A 74 22.70 5.29 -14.39
C ALA A 74 23.51 6.51 -14.87
N GLU A 75 23.86 6.54 -16.16
CA GLU A 75 24.57 7.67 -16.77
C GLU A 75 23.71 8.94 -16.79
N ASN A 76 22.43 8.83 -17.11
CA ASN A 76 21.49 9.94 -17.09
C ASN A 76 21.32 10.52 -15.67
N ALA A 77 21.15 9.66 -14.66
CA ALA A 77 21.01 10.06 -13.26
C ALA A 77 22.31 10.72 -12.72
N ALA A 78 23.49 10.20 -13.05
CA ALA A 78 24.77 10.82 -12.71
C ALA A 78 24.92 12.24 -13.32
N ASN A 79 24.50 12.40 -14.58
CA ASN A 79 24.52 13.71 -15.24
C ASN A 79 23.53 14.69 -14.61
N ILE A 80 22.36 14.22 -14.22
CA ILE A 80 21.39 15.05 -13.49
C ILE A 80 21.95 15.48 -12.13
N SER A 81 22.55 14.57 -11.38
CA SER A 81 23.22 14.88 -10.12
C SER A 81 24.24 16.03 -10.27
N ALA A 82 25.05 15.97 -11.33
CA ALA A 82 26.02 17.02 -11.66
C ALA A 82 25.37 18.35 -12.05
N LEU A 83 24.30 18.32 -12.84
CA LEU A 83 23.55 19.53 -13.18
C LEU A 83 23.03 20.21 -11.91
N ILE A 84 22.39 19.46 -11.01
CA ILE A 84 21.85 20.00 -9.75
C ILE A 84 22.94 20.68 -8.92
N TRP A 85 24.09 20.01 -8.80
CA TRP A 85 25.24 20.57 -8.08
C TRP A 85 25.76 21.86 -8.70
N GLN A 86 25.91 21.90 -10.02
CA GLN A 86 26.39 23.10 -10.73
C GLN A 86 25.49 24.31 -10.48
N ALA A 87 24.18 24.14 -10.49
CA ALA A 87 23.30 25.27 -10.20
C ALA A 87 23.26 25.65 -8.73
N LEU A 88 23.48 24.71 -7.81
CA LEU A 88 23.71 25.08 -6.42
C LEU A 88 24.92 26.01 -6.31
N GLU A 89 26.03 25.70 -6.98
CA GLU A 89 27.22 26.55 -6.99
C GLU A 89 26.97 27.90 -7.67
N GLU A 90 26.19 27.94 -8.76
CA GLU A 90 25.74 29.19 -9.39
C GLU A 90 24.86 30.03 -8.43
N LEU A 91 23.95 29.39 -7.68
CA LEU A 91 23.13 30.05 -6.66
C LEU A 91 23.99 30.61 -5.51
N LYS A 92 24.97 29.85 -5.03
CA LYS A 92 25.94 30.34 -4.02
C LYS A 92 26.74 31.54 -4.56
N ALA A 93 27.21 31.47 -5.80
CA ALA A 93 27.99 32.53 -6.43
C ALA A 93 27.19 33.81 -6.69
N SER A 94 25.89 33.70 -6.97
CA SER A 94 25.00 34.85 -7.20
C SER A 94 24.65 35.64 -5.94
N GLY A 95 25.06 35.17 -4.75
CA GLY A 95 24.79 35.85 -3.47
C GLY A 95 23.33 35.80 -3.04
N VAL A 96 22.53 34.93 -3.67
CA VAL A 96 21.13 34.68 -3.31
C VAL A 96 21.06 34.13 -1.90
N LYS A 97 20.12 34.64 -1.11
CA LYS A 97 19.82 34.08 0.21
C LYS A 97 19.25 32.67 0.03
N THR A 98 19.92 31.66 0.61
CA THR A 98 19.52 30.25 0.49
C THR A 98 18.94 29.68 1.78
N HIS A 99 19.01 30.41 2.88
CA HIS A 99 18.42 30.02 4.16
C HIS A 99 17.36 31.02 4.56
N TYR A 100 16.15 30.56 4.80
CA TYR A 100 14.99 31.37 5.16
C TYR A 100 14.43 30.88 6.48
N THR A 101 14.34 31.77 7.45
CA THR A 101 13.74 31.41 8.74
C THR A 101 12.23 31.23 8.60
N ALA A 102 11.61 30.45 9.51
CA ALA A 102 10.16 30.27 9.55
C ALA A 102 9.40 31.61 9.53
N GLU A 103 9.90 32.63 10.24
CA GLU A 103 9.24 33.94 10.28
C GLU A 103 9.37 34.72 8.97
N GLU A 104 10.51 34.65 8.31
CA GLU A 104 10.71 35.27 6.99
C GLU A 104 9.82 34.60 5.93
N LEU A 105 9.71 33.28 5.98
CA LEU A 105 8.80 32.52 5.14
C LEU A 105 7.34 32.92 5.40
N ARG A 106 6.92 33.09 6.67
CA ARG A 106 5.59 33.63 7.01
C ARG A 106 5.38 35.04 6.48
N GLU A 107 6.40 35.89 6.55
CA GLU A 107 6.32 37.28 6.08
C GLU A 107 6.12 37.32 4.56
N ILE A 108 6.85 36.49 3.81
CA ILE A 108 6.66 36.32 2.37
C ILE A 108 5.26 35.79 2.05
N ALA A 109 4.77 34.80 2.79
CA ALA A 109 3.42 34.25 2.59
C ALA A 109 2.34 35.32 2.85
N ARG A 110 2.49 36.12 3.91
CA ARG A 110 1.60 37.25 4.23
C ARG A 110 1.68 38.34 3.18
N ASN A 111 2.85 38.57 2.58
CA ASN A 111 3.02 39.54 1.50
C ASN A 111 2.29 39.08 0.23
N ILE A 112 2.46 37.81 -0.15
CA ILE A 112 1.74 37.20 -1.28
C ILE A 112 0.23 37.23 -1.05
N SER A 113 -0.23 36.95 0.18
CA SER A 113 -1.64 37.07 0.54
C SER A 113 -2.22 38.47 0.38
N ARG A 114 -1.40 39.53 0.47
CA ARG A 114 -1.86 40.92 0.42
C ARG A 114 -1.72 41.53 -0.97
N ASN A 115 -0.65 41.17 -1.67
CA ASN A 115 -0.21 41.86 -2.88
C ASN A 115 -0.17 40.94 -4.11
N GLY A 116 -0.55 39.66 -3.96
CA GLY A 116 -0.34 38.65 -4.99
C GLY A 116 1.14 38.24 -5.11
N LEU A 117 1.43 37.32 -6.02
CA LEU A 117 2.79 36.99 -6.39
C LEU A 117 3.48 38.20 -7.03
N PRO A 118 4.81 38.36 -6.85
CA PRO A 118 5.56 39.36 -7.59
C PRO A 118 5.29 39.24 -9.10
N GLN A 119 5.10 40.37 -9.78
CA GLN A 119 4.75 40.39 -11.21
C GLN A 119 5.75 39.59 -12.08
N GLU A 120 7.03 39.65 -11.73
CA GLU A 120 8.09 38.86 -12.37
C GLU A 120 7.90 37.35 -12.21
N THR A 121 7.39 36.91 -11.05
CA THR A 121 7.02 35.51 -10.78
C THR A 121 5.76 35.11 -11.55
N VAL A 122 4.75 35.98 -11.62
CA VAL A 122 3.53 35.76 -12.41
C VAL A 122 3.86 35.63 -13.90
N GLU A 123 4.72 36.49 -14.43
CA GLU A 123 5.16 36.44 -15.83
C GLU A 123 6.00 35.20 -16.13
N ALA A 124 6.86 34.78 -15.21
CA ALA A 124 7.58 33.51 -15.30
C ALA A 124 6.60 32.32 -15.35
N LEU A 125 5.61 32.27 -14.45
CA LEU A 125 4.59 31.22 -14.40
C LEU A 125 3.71 31.20 -15.66
N LYS A 126 3.30 32.36 -16.17
CA LYS A 126 2.54 32.46 -17.45
C LYS A 126 3.35 32.00 -18.65
N THR A 127 4.63 32.38 -18.71
CA THR A 127 5.56 31.92 -19.75
C THR A 127 5.79 30.41 -19.67
N GLN A 128 5.61 29.83 -18.47
CA GLN A 128 5.63 28.39 -18.20
C GLN A 128 4.28 27.69 -18.44
N GLY A 129 3.26 28.38 -18.95
CA GLY A 129 1.97 27.79 -19.31
C GLY A 129 0.93 27.72 -18.19
N TRP A 130 1.17 28.37 -17.05
CA TRP A 130 0.16 28.52 -16.00
C TRP A 130 -0.95 29.46 -16.45
N THR A 131 -2.20 29.05 -16.22
CA THR A 131 -3.35 29.94 -16.44
C THR A 131 -3.51 30.90 -15.26
N ASP A 132 -4.19 32.03 -15.48
CA ASP A 132 -4.48 33.00 -14.43
C ASP A 132 -5.20 32.34 -13.24
N GLU A 133 -6.08 31.37 -13.49
CA GLU A 133 -6.78 30.61 -12.44
C GLU A 133 -5.84 29.72 -11.62
N GLN A 134 -4.80 29.14 -12.23
CA GLN A 134 -3.81 28.31 -11.52
C GLN A 134 -2.88 29.17 -10.66
N ILE A 135 -2.51 30.35 -11.15
CA ILE A 135 -1.70 31.33 -10.41
C ILE A 135 -2.51 31.87 -9.22
N GLN A 136 -3.79 32.17 -9.41
CA GLN A 136 -4.67 32.59 -8.32
C GLN A 136 -4.86 31.49 -7.27
N ALA A 137 -5.04 30.23 -7.70
CA ALA A 137 -5.14 29.10 -6.77
C ALA A 137 -3.86 28.89 -5.95
N LEU A 138 -2.70 29.17 -6.53
CA LEU A 138 -1.41 29.15 -5.86
C LEU A 138 -1.30 30.25 -4.80
N GLU A 139 -1.68 31.48 -5.14
CA GLU A 139 -1.73 32.63 -4.24
C GLU A 139 -2.67 32.40 -3.04
N ASP A 140 -3.89 31.94 -3.32
CA ASP A 140 -4.92 31.67 -2.30
C ASP A 140 -4.47 30.59 -1.33
N TYR A 141 -3.71 29.60 -1.82
CA TYR A 141 -3.16 28.56 -0.97
C TYR A 141 -2.02 29.04 -0.07
N ILE A 142 -1.08 29.82 -0.62
CA ILE A 142 0.01 30.42 0.17
C ILE A 142 -0.60 31.27 1.29
N ALA A 143 -1.63 32.05 0.96
CA ALA A 143 -2.36 32.87 1.90
C ALA A 143 -3.03 32.04 3.01
N LYS A 144 -3.71 30.95 2.65
CA LYS A 144 -4.44 30.08 3.58
C LYS A 144 -3.52 29.34 4.56
N ASN A 145 -2.31 28.96 4.13
CA ASN A 145 -1.39 28.11 4.91
C ASN A 145 -0.23 28.89 5.55
N ALA A 146 -0.20 30.22 5.44
CA ALA A 146 0.85 31.07 6.00
C ALA A 146 1.07 30.87 7.51
N GLY A 147 0.01 30.55 8.27
CA GLY A 147 0.09 30.30 9.71
C GLY A 147 0.74 28.96 10.10
N GLU A 148 0.88 28.03 9.15
CA GLU A 148 1.39 26.67 9.39
C GLU A 148 2.90 26.50 9.14
N ILE A 149 3.58 27.58 8.71
CA ILE A 149 5.04 27.62 8.58
C ILE A 149 5.61 27.76 9.99
N ASN A 150 6.48 26.88 10.45
CA ASN A 150 7.07 26.92 11.79
C ASN A 150 8.52 26.39 11.84
N GLU A 151 9.07 26.00 10.69
CA GLU A 151 10.43 25.52 10.51
C GLU A 151 11.17 26.38 9.48
N ASP A 152 12.49 26.43 9.61
CA ASP A 152 13.35 27.12 8.67
C ASP A 152 13.52 26.28 7.40
N PHE A 153 13.76 26.96 6.27
CA PHE A 153 14.06 26.31 5.01
C PHE A 153 15.50 26.59 4.56
N ASN A 154 16.27 25.53 4.32
CA ASN A 154 17.63 25.62 3.80
C ASN A 154 17.71 25.04 2.39
N MET A 155 17.68 25.92 1.40
CA MET A 155 17.77 25.60 -0.02
C MET A 155 19.11 25.00 -0.42
N THR A 156 20.18 25.40 0.25
CA THR A 156 21.51 24.81 0.03
C THR A 156 21.50 23.35 0.46
N ALA A 157 21.08 23.06 1.69
CA ALA A 157 21.02 21.68 2.19
C ALA A 157 20.10 20.80 1.31
N PHE A 158 18.93 21.34 0.94
CA PHE A 158 18.01 20.67 0.03
C PHE A 158 18.67 20.29 -1.31
N LEU A 159 19.32 21.24 -2.00
CA LEU A 159 19.93 20.97 -3.31
C LEU A 159 21.16 20.05 -3.21
N GLU A 160 21.89 20.08 -2.10
CA GLU A 160 23.00 19.16 -1.82
C GLU A 160 22.49 17.72 -1.67
N GLU A 161 21.50 17.50 -0.80
CA GLU A 161 20.83 16.20 -0.65
C GLU A 161 20.21 15.75 -1.96
N PHE A 162 19.64 16.70 -2.71
CA PHE A 162 18.96 16.43 -3.95
C PHE A 162 19.90 15.96 -5.07
N SER A 163 21.08 16.56 -5.17
CA SER A 163 22.15 16.10 -6.05
C SER A 163 22.64 14.70 -5.67
N MET A 164 22.83 14.43 -4.37
CA MET A 164 23.29 13.13 -3.87
C MET A 164 22.28 12.02 -4.12
N ALA A 165 20.99 12.31 -3.97
CA ALA A 165 19.95 11.32 -4.13
C ALA A 165 19.88 10.78 -5.58
N PHE A 166 20.28 11.56 -6.57
CA PHE A 166 20.42 11.07 -7.95
C PHE A 166 21.63 10.15 -8.17
N ILE A 167 22.65 10.22 -7.31
CA ILE A 167 23.71 9.20 -7.27
C ILE A 167 23.12 7.87 -6.80
N ASP A 168 22.25 7.90 -5.78
CA ASP A 168 21.57 6.70 -5.28
C ASP A 168 20.63 6.09 -6.33
N VAL A 169 19.91 6.93 -7.10
CA VAL A 169 19.12 6.48 -8.25
C VAL A 169 20.00 5.80 -9.30
N ALA A 170 21.18 6.34 -9.57
CA ALA A 170 22.11 5.73 -10.50
C ALA A 170 22.64 4.37 -9.98
N PHE A 171 22.94 4.26 -8.68
CA PHE A 171 23.29 2.98 -8.07
C PHE A 171 22.16 1.96 -8.18
N LYS A 172 20.91 2.40 -8.08
CA LYS A 172 19.77 1.51 -8.27
C LYS A 172 19.70 0.94 -9.69
N TYR A 173 19.97 1.73 -10.71
CA TYR A 173 20.10 1.21 -12.07
C TYR A 173 21.25 0.20 -12.20
N ASN A 174 22.39 0.44 -11.55
CA ASN A 174 23.52 -0.50 -11.52
C ASN A 174 23.15 -1.83 -10.82
N GLU A 175 22.33 -1.77 -9.77
CA GLU A 175 21.77 -2.96 -9.12
C GLU A 175 20.84 -3.74 -10.06
N TYR A 176 19.97 -3.06 -10.83
CA TYR A 176 19.11 -3.73 -11.83
C TYR A 176 19.93 -4.38 -12.95
N GLU A 177 20.99 -3.73 -13.41
CA GLU A 177 21.93 -4.32 -14.37
C GLU A 177 22.55 -5.61 -13.81
N THR A 178 23.07 -5.54 -12.59
CA THR A 178 23.72 -6.67 -11.90
C THR A 178 22.73 -7.80 -11.60
N TRP A 179 21.52 -7.47 -11.16
CA TRP A 179 20.42 -8.41 -10.95
C TRP A 179 20.05 -9.13 -12.24
N THR A 180 19.96 -8.39 -13.36
CA THR A 180 19.66 -8.94 -14.67
C THR A 180 20.74 -9.94 -15.09
N LEU A 181 22.01 -9.59 -14.92
CA LEU A 181 23.15 -10.45 -15.23
C LEU A 181 23.14 -11.73 -14.36
N LYS A 182 22.84 -11.61 -13.07
CA LYS A 182 22.69 -12.74 -12.15
C LYS A 182 21.57 -13.68 -12.60
N LYS A 183 20.36 -13.15 -12.84
CA LYS A 183 19.20 -13.92 -13.31
C LYS A 183 19.46 -14.58 -14.66
N TRP A 184 20.23 -13.96 -15.54
CA TRP A 184 20.55 -14.51 -16.85
C TRP A 184 21.61 -15.62 -16.79
N LYS A 185 22.72 -15.40 -16.08
CA LYS A 185 23.90 -16.30 -16.16
C LYS A 185 24.06 -17.27 -14.99
N TRP A 186 23.50 -16.96 -13.80
CA TRP A 186 23.67 -17.77 -12.57
C TRP A 186 22.49 -18.72 -12.25
N ILE A 187 21.69 -19.13 -13.24
CA ILE A 187 20.50 -19.99 -13.02
C ILE A 187 20.86 -21.40 -12.53
N HIS A 188 21.97 -21.98 -13.01
CA HIS A 188 22.40 -23.35 -12.70
C HIS A 188 23.84 -23.36 -12.20
N SER A 189 24.08 -22.67 -11.07
CA SER A 189 25.42 -22.48 -10.54
C SER A 189 25.99 -23.76 -9.92
N ALA A 190 27.22 -24.11 -10.28
CA ALA A 190 27.93 -25.24 -9.66
C ALA A 190 28.50 -24.86 -8.28
N GLU A 191 28.52 -25.81 -7.34
CA GLU A 191 29.25 -25.67 -6.09
C GLU A 191 30.76 -25.86 -6.33
N PHE A 192 31.57 -25.01 -5.72
CA PHE A 192 33.03 -25.06 -5.84
C PHE A 192 33.67 -25.03 -4.44
N GLN A 193 34.57 -25.97 -4.14
CA GLN A 193 35.28 -26.02 -2.87
C GLN A 193 36.64 -25.31 -2.95
N GLN A 194 36.85 -24.36 -2.04
CA GLN A 194 38.05 -23.54 -1.95
C GLN A 194 39.27 -24.37 -1.50
N THR A 195 40.44 -24.12 -2.11
CA THR A 195 41.74 -24.62 -1.64
C THR A 195 42.75 -23.47 -1.54
N ARG A 196 43.75 -23.61 -0.67
CA ARG A 196 44.57 -22.53 -0.08
C ARG A 196 45.33 -21.64 -1.09
N ASP A 197 45.04 -20.34 -0.96
CA ASP A 197 45.82 -19.09 -1.05
C ASP A 197 47.03 -18.99 -1.99
N ASN A 198 46.76 -18.39 -3.15
CA ASN A 198 47.64 -17.50 -3.90
C ASN A 198 46.71 -16.47 -4.58
N GLU A 199 46.40 -15.38 -3.87
CA GLU A 199 45.56 -14.31 -4.39
C GLU A 199 46.35 -13.41 -5.34
N ILE A 200 45.73 -13.04 -6.45
CA ILE A 200 46.23 -11.99 -7.35
C ILE A 200 45.05 -11.12 -7.80
N ILE A 201 45.29 -9.89 -8.24
CA ILE A 201 44.27 -9.12 -8.97
C ILE A 201 43.93 -9.87 -10.27
N ASN A 202 42.64 -9.96 -10.62
CA ASN A 202 42.15 -10.70 -11.79
C ASN A 202 43.01 -10.39 -13.03
N PRO A 203 43.82 -11.35 -13.54
CA PRO A 203 44.84 -11.05 -14.52
C PRO A 203 44.25 -10.63 -15.87
N THR A 204 43.01 -11.04 -16.17
CA THR A 204 42.31 -10.66 -17.42
C THR A 204 41.75 -9.24 -17.40
N LEU A 205 41.65 -8.63 -16.21
CA LEU A 205 41.12 -7.28 -15.97
C LEU A 205 42.18 -6.33 -15.42
N ALA A 206 43.29 -6.85 -14.89
CA ALA A 206 44.37 -6.12 -14.23
C ALA A 206 44.93 -4.96 -15.07
N LYS A 207 45.03 -5.10 -16.39
CA LYS A 207 45.47 -4.00 -17.26
C LYS A 207 44.47 -2.83 -17.25
N GLY A 208 43.18 -3.11 -17.44
CA GLY A 208 42.14 -2.08 -17.43
C GLY A 208 41.99 -1.45 -16.04
N TRP A 209 42.09 -2.25 -14.99
CA TRP A 209 42.16 -1.79 -13.60
C TRP A 209 43.34 -0.86 -13.37
N LEU A 210 44.55 -1.22 -13.83
CA LEU A 210 45.74 -0.37 -13.69
C LEU A 210 45.57 0.97 -14.42
N GLU A 211 45.04 0.95 -15.64
CA GLU A 211 44.78 2.17 -16.41
C GLU A 211 43.76 3.09 -15.71
N PHE A 212 42.69 2.52 -15.15
CA PHE A 212 41.75 3.23 -14.31
C PHE A 212 42.41 3.78 -13.03
N TYR A 213 43.17 2.97 -12.30
CA TYR A 213 43.80 3.35 -11.04
C TYR A 213 44.83 4.46 -11.21
N LYS A 214 45.53 4.52 -12.35
CA LYS A 214 46.44 5.62 -12.70
C LYS A 214 45.69 6.93 -12.92
N ALA A 215 44.53 6.89 -13.60
CA ALA A 215 43.66 8.06 -13.72
C ALA A 215 43.13 8.52 -12.36
N TYR A 216 42.68 7.56 -11.53
CA TYR A 216 42.25 7.78 -10.15
C TYR A 216 43.32 8.46 -9.29
N SER A 217 44.53 7.91 -9.27
CA SER A 217 45.66 8.44 -8.50
C SER A 217 46.06 9.85 -8.94
N SER A 218 45.80 10.19 -10.21
CA SER A 218 46.11 11.49 -10.80
C SER A 218 44.94 12.48 -10.72
N ARG A 219 43.80 12.09 -10.14
CA ARG A 219 42.54 12.87 -10.12
C ARG A 219 42.04 13.28 -11.51
N ASP A 220 42.35 12.49 -12.53
CA ASP A 220 41.85 12.70 -13.90
C ASP A 220 40.45 12.09 -14.05
N TYR A 221 39.40 12.80 -13.63
CA TYR A 221 38.04 12.26 -13.58
C TYR A 221 37.48 11.89 -14.97
N LYS A 222 37.82 12.63 -16.03
CA LYS A 222 37.45 12.28 -17.41
C LYS A 222 38.20 11.03 -17.88
N GLY A 223 39.46 10.89 -17.50
CA GLY A 223 40.23 9.67 -17.69
C GLY A 223 39.62 8.48 -16.91
N MET A 224 39.22 8.69 -15.65
CA MET A 224 38.60 7.68 -14.81
C MET A 224 37.31 7.16 -15.44
N GLU A 225 36.39 8.05 -15.84
CA GLU A 225 35.13 7.68 -16.49
C GLU A 225 35.37 6.78 -17.71
N LYS A 226 36.23 7.23 -18.64
CA LYS A 226 36.55 6.49 -19.85
C LYS A 226 37.16 5.12 -19.54
N LYS A 227 38.09 5.04 -18.58
CA LYS A 227 38.78 3.80 -18.22
C LYS A 227 37.90 2.84 -17.42
N ALA A 228 37.04 3.35 -16.55
CA ALA A 228 36.04 2.55 -15.84
C ALA A 228 35.03 1.94 -16.82
N ARG A 229 34.55 2.70 -17.81
CA ARG A 229 33.67 2.18 -18.87
C ARG A 229 34.32 1.06 -19.69
N GLN A 230 35.58 1.25 -20.10
CA GLN A 230 36.36 0.21 -20.80
C GLN A 230 36.58 -1.05 -19.94
N LEU A 231 36.82 -0.87 -18.64
CA LEU A 231 36.97 -1.96 -17.69
C LEU A 231 35.65 -2.70 -17.48
N ARG A 232 34.52 -1.98 -17.38
CA ARG A 232 33.17 -2.55 -17.24
C ARG A 232 32.83 -3.41 -18.44
N ASP A 233 33.03 -2.90 -19.65
CA ASP A 233 32.75 -3.65 -20.88
C ASP A 233 33.62 -4.92 -20.94
N SER A 234 34.91 -4.82 -20.59
CA SER A 234 35.83 -5.97 -20.50
C SER A 234 35.45 -6.99 -19.42
N MET A 235 34.84 -6.54 -18.33
CA MET A 235 34.36 -7.37 -17.23
C MET A 235 33.04 -8.04 -17.61
N TYR A 236 32.12 -7.31 -18.23
CA TYR A 236 30.87 -7.82 -18.80
C TYR A 236 31.15 -8.97 -19.78
N GLU A 237 32.06 -8.78 -20.75
CA GLU A 237 32.44 -9.84 -21.70
C GLU A 237 32.99 -11.10 -21.01
N LEU A 238 33.76 -10.94 -19.93
CA LEU A 238 34.26 -12.06 -19.14
C LEU A 238 33.10 -12.77 -18.41
N LEU A 239 32.23 -12.02 -17.75
CA LEU A 239 31.09 -12.53 -16.98
C LEU A 239 30.06 -13.19 -17.89
N THR A 240 29.86 -12.73 -19.13
CA THR A 240 28.92 -13.36 -20.07
C THR A 240 29.51 -14.55 -20.83
N GLY A 241 30.83 -14.76 -20.76
CA GLY A 241 31.56 -15.76 -21.53
C GLY A 241 31.82 -15.36 -22.99
N GLU A 242 31.60 -14.09 -23.34
CA GLU A 242 31.82 -13.54 -24.69
C GLU A 242 33.31 -13.21 -24.95
N LYS A 243 34.13 -13.10 -23.89
CA LYS A 243 35.57 -12.83 -24.00
C LYS A 243 36.35 -14.08 -24.42
N ILE A 244 36.94 -14.05 -25.62
CA ILE A 244 37.65 -15.20 -26.21
C ILE A 244 39.18 -15.12 -25.99
N SER A 245 39.74 -13.92 -25.97
CA SER A 245 41.18 -13.70 -25.75
C SER A 245 41.45 -12.34 -25.10
N GLY A 246 42.63 -12.17 -24.50
CA GLY A 246 43.00 -10.90 -23.88
C GLY A 246 44.42 -10.87 -23.33
N ASN A 247 44.82 -9.70 -22.85
CA ASN A 247 46.06 -9.53 -22.11
C ASN A 247 45.88 -10.00 -20.67
N LEU A 248 46.80 -10.83 -20.21
CA LEU A 248 46.94 -11.26 -18.83
C LEU A 248 48.05 -10.43 -18.19
N THR A 249 47.70 -9.61 -17.21
CA THR A 249 48.64 -8.75 -16.50
C THR A 249 48.69 -9.13 -15.04
N PHE A 250 49.87 -9.28 -14.47
CA PHE A 250 50.05 -9.55 -13.03
C PHE A 250 51.40 -9.01 -12.55
N LEU A 251 51.47 -8.74 -11.25
CA LEU A 251 52.69 -8.32 -10.58
C LEU A 251 53.48 -9.57 -10.15
N LYS A 252 54.76 -9.62 -10.50
CA LYS A 252 55.67 -10.68 -10.07
C LYS A 252 57.06 -10.07 -9.82
N ASP A 253 57.59 -10.25 -8.62
CA ASP A 253 58.92 -9.76 -8.23
C ASP A 253 59.13 -8.26 -8.58
N GLU A 254 58.16 -7.41 -8.21
CA GLU A 254 58.13 -5.95 -8.51
C GLU A 254 58.15 -5.59 -10.01
N LYS A 255 57.86 -6.56 -10.88
CA LYS A 255 57.73 -6.36 -12.32
C LYS A 255 56.32 -6.65 -12.78
N VAL A 256 55.84 -5.83 -13.69
CA VAL A 256 54.59 -6.07 -14.40
C VAL A 256 54.89 -7.03 -15.55
N VAL A 257 54.26 -8.19 -15.51
CA VAL A 257 54.28 -9.17 -16.60
C VAL A 257 52.96 -9.06 -17.34
N THR A 258 53.02 -8.83 -18.66
CA THR A 258 51.84 -8.87 -19.53
C THR A 258 52.05 -9.89 -20.64
N GLN A 259 51.08 -10.79 -20.82
CA GLN A 259 51.13 -11.83 -21.85
C GLN A 259 49.75 -12.06 -22.48
N THR A 260 49.70 -12.46 -23.76
CA THR A 260 48.43 -12.76 -24.41
C THR A 260 47.95 -14.18 -24.06
N GLY A 261 46.69 -14.32 -23.66
CA GLY A 261 46.05 -15.61 -23.39
C GLY A 261 44.66 -15.73 -23.99
N MET A 262 44.19 -16.98 -24.12
CA MET A 262 42.85 -17.35 -24.56
C MET A 262 42.00 -17.81 -23.37
N ILE A 263 40.75 -17.39 -23.29
CA ILE A 263 39.83 -17.87 -22.25
C ILE A 263 39.18 -19.15 -22.77
N LYS A 264 39.51 -20.27 -22.14
CA LYS A 264 39.06 -21.61 -22.54
C LYS A 264 37.65 -21.90 -22.07
N SER A 265 37.33 -21.49 -20.84
CA SER A 265 36.05 -21.77 -20.21
C SER A 265 35.73 -20.73 -19.15
N VAL A 266 34.44 -20.44 -19.00
CA VAL A 266 33.86 -19.59 -17.95
C VAL A 266 32.68 -20.36 -17.35
N ASN A 267 32.72 -20.59 -16.05
CA ASN A 267 31.70 -21.31 -15.29
C ASN A 267 31.17 -20.42 -14.16
N HIS A 268 29.86 -20.18 -14.17
CA HIS A 268 29.14 -19.45 -13.12
C HIS A 268 28.89 -20.35 -11.91
N THR A 269 29.32 -19.92 -10.72
CA THR A 269 29.21 -20.71 -9.47
C THR A 269 28.37 -19.98 -8.42
N THR A 270 28.00 -20.67 -7.34
CA THR A 270 27.06 -20.13 -6.33
C THR A 270 27.49 -18.76 -5.79
N ASN A 271 26.54 -17.96 -5.30
CA ASN A 271 26.77 -16.63 -4.70
C ASN A 271 27.39 -15.57 -5.62
N GLY A 272 27.21 -15.69 -6.94
CA GLY A 272 27.72 -14.67 -7.88
C GLY A 272 29.21 -14.76 -8.16
N SER A 273 29.84 -15.88 -7.81
CA SER A 273 31.24 -16.16 -8.09
C SER A 273 31.44 -16.73 -9.51
N LEU A 274 32.68 -16.65 -10.02
CA LEU A 274 33.05 -17.11 -11.35
C LEU A 274 34.31 -17.99 -11.30
N VAL A 275 34.33 -19.12 -12.02
CA VAL A 275 35.54 -19.89 -12.31
C VAL A 275 35.87 -19.74 -13.79
N PHE A 276 37.09 -19.34 -14.12
CA PHE A 276 37.52 -19.24 -15.52
C PHE A 276 38.90 -19.85 -15.74
N THR A 277 39.10 -20.45 -16.92
CA THR A 277 40.38 -21.07 -17.30
C THR A 277 40.99 -20.33 -18.45
N VAL A 278 42.27 -19.97 -18.32
CA VAL A 278 43.03 -19.26 -19.33
C VAL A 278 44.15 -20.15 -19.87
N LEU A 279 44.33 -20.14 -21.18
CA LEU A 279 45.38 -20.82 -21.92
C LEU A 279 46.41 -19.81 -22.43
N VAL A 280 47.68 -20.08 -22.18
CA VAL A 280 48.81 -19.30 -22.71
C VAL A 280 49.72 -20.24 -23.49
N THR A 281 50.12 -19.82 -24.69
CA THR A 281 50.91 -20.65 -25.61
C THR A 281 52.32 -20.12 -25.72
N ILE A 282 53.29 -20.91 -25.27
CA ILE A 282 54.72 -20.57 -25.34
C ILE A 282 55.37 -21.46 -26.40
N PRO A 283 55.97 -20.88 -27.46
CA PRO A 283 56.73 -21.67 -28.43
C PRO A 283 58.02 -22.21 -27.80
N ASP A 284 58.27 -23.50 -27.99
CA ASP A 284 59.47 -24.21 -27.52
C ASP A 284 60.00 -25.15 -28.63
N GLY A 285 60.87 -24.61 -29.49
CA GLY A 285 61.39 -25.35 -30.65
C GLY A 285 60.26 -25.84 -31.59
N ASP A 286 60.21 -27.15 -31.84
CA ASP A 286 59.16 -27.82 -32.64
C ASP A 286 57.85 -28.08 -31.86
N TYR A 287 57.77 -27.62 -30.61
CA TYR A 287 56.63 -27.82 -29.74
C TYR A 287 55.96 -26.49 -29.37
N LEU A 288 54.68 -26.58 -29.03
CA LEU A 288 53.91 -25.55 -28.35
C LEU A 288 53.62 -26.06 -26.94
N ILE A 289 54.01 -25.28 -25.93
CA ILE A 289 53.65 -25.52 -24.53
C ILE A 289 52.39 -24.71 -24.24
N TRP A 290 51.34 -25.41 -23.82
CA TRP A 290 50.09 -24.81 -23.38
C TRP A 290 50.04 -24.80 -21.86
N ASN A 291 50.01 -23.61 -21.28
CA ASN A 291 49.81 -23.41 -19.84
C ASN A 291 48.35 -23.05 -19.60
N ALA A 292 47.59 -23.98 -19.02
CA ALA A 292 46.23 -23.76 -18.56
C ALA A 292 46.25 -23.35 -17.09
N THR A 293 45.71 -22.18 -16.76
CA THR A 293 45.53 -21.74 -15.38
C THR A 293 44.06 -21.47 -15.11
N THR A 294 43.51 -22.10 -14.08
CA THR A 294 42.13 -21.93 -13.61
C THR A 294 42.11 -21.00 -12.41
N TYR A 295 41.29 -19.96 -12.51
CA TYR A 295 41.09 -18.95 -11.48
C TYR A 295 39.69 -19.07 -10.90
N TYR A 296 39.57 -18.87 -9.60
CA TYR A 296 38.30 -18.69 -8.90
C TYR A 296 38.16 -17.25 -8.44
N TRP A 297 37.04 -16.63 -8.76
CA TRP A 297 36.73 -15.26 -8.44
C TRP A 297 35.46 -15.22 -7.57
N HIS A 298 35.64 -15.10 -6.25
CA HIS A 298 34.54 -15.20 -5.30
C HIS A 298 33.51 -14.06 -5.42
N ASN A 299 33.94 -12.85 -5.77
CA ASN A 299 33.16 -11.61 -5.71
C ASN A 299 32.90 -11.07 -7.13
N ALA A 300 32.74 -11.94 -8.11
CA ALA A 300 32.69 -11.55 -9.52
C ALA A 300 31.53 -10.60 -9.84
N LEU A 301 30.30 -10.92 -9.38
CA LEU A 301 29.16 -10.01 -9.52
C LEU A 301 29.29 -8.74 -8.65
N ASN A 302 29.78 -8.86 -7.42
CA ASN A 302 29.98 -7.69 -6.54
C ASN A 302 31.00 -6.70 -7.11
N ALA A 303 32.09 -7.19 -7.70
CA ALA A 303 33.08 -6.37 -8.37
C ALA A 303 32.51 -5.65 -9.60
N TYR A 304 31.54 -6.26 -10.28
CA TYR A 304 30.84 -5.66 -11.42
C TYR A 304 29.99 -4.47 -10.97
N GLU A 305 29.13 -4.69 -9.97
CA GLU A 305 28.29 -3.63 -9.39
C GLU A 305 29.12 -2.49 -8.80
N LEU A 306 30.19 -2.81 -8.06
CA LEU A 306 31.12 -1.81 -7.51
C LEU A 306 31.79 -0.98 -8.61
N LEU A 307 32.15 -1.61 -9.74
CA LEU A 307 32.72 -0.90 -10.88
C LEU A 307 31.72 0.02 -11.55
N ASP A 308 30.46 -0.40 -11.67
CA ASP A 308 29.39 0.47 -12.18
C ASP A 308 29.13 1.65 -11.25
N ASN A 309 29.13 1.45 -9.93
CA ASN A 309 29.02 2.53 -8.95
C ASN A 309 30.22 3.50 -9.02
N VAL A 310 31.44 2.98 -9.19
CA VAL A 310 32.64 3.81 -9.43
C VAL A 310 32.52 4.60 -10.73
N LEU A 311 32.00 3.99 -11.79
CA LEU A 311 31.76 4.66 -13.07
C LEU A 311 30.74 5.79 -12.91
N THR A 312 29.61 5.53 -12.26
CA THR A 312 28.58 6.54 -11.93
C THR A 312 29.16 7.75 -11.22
N LEU A 313 29.95 7.53 -10.16
CA LEU A 313 30.57 8.61 -9.39
C LEU A 313 31.61 9.38 -10.23
N ALA A 314 32.43 8.67 -11.01
CA ALA A 314 33.38 9.29 -11.93
C ALA A 314 32.68 10.12 -13.00
N THR A 315 31.56 9.63 -13.56
CA THR A 315 30.71 10.36 -14.51
C THR A 315 30.14 11.63 -13.86
N ALA A 316 29.55 11.53 -12.66
CA ALA A 316 28.99 12.68 -11.97
C ALA A 316 30.05 13.76 -11.71
N ILE A 317 31.23 13.39 -11.21
CA ILE A 317 32.33 14.33 -10.95
C ILE A 317 32.88 14.91 -12.27
N ALA A 318 33.08 14.09 -13.29
CA ALA A 318 33.56 14.55 -14.60
C ALA A 318 32.57 15.50 -15.29
N SER A 319 31.27 15.34 -15.01
CA SER A 319 30.17 16.20 -15.47
C SER A 319 29.98 17.45 -14.59
N GLY A 320 30.67 17.56 -13.46
CA GLY A 320 30.73 18.77 -12.62
C GLY A 320 30.07 18.70 -11.25
N ASN A 321 29.77 17.50 -10.74
CA ASN A 321 29.45 17.31 -9.33
C ASN A 321 30.74 17.38 -8.48
N GLU A 322 31.05 18.56 -7.95
CA GLU A 322 32.22 18.79 -7.10
C GLU A 322 31.92 18.59 -5.60
N ASN A 323 30.83 17.89 -5.26
CA ASN A 323 30.53 17.56 -3.86
C ASN A 323 31.64 16.68 -3.27
N TRP A 324 32.22 17.12 -2.17
CA TRP A 324 33.25 16.38 -1.43
C TRP A 324 32.73 15.01 -0.96
N GLU A 325 31.41 14.88 -0.72
CA GLU A 325 30.76 13.62 -0.36
C GLU A 325 30.80 12.62 -1.52
N THR A 326 30.56 13.06 -2.76
CA THR A 326 30.72 12.24 -3.97
C THR A 326 32.15 11.74 -4.14
N GLU A 327 33.17 12.60 -3.93
CA GLU A 327 34.59 12.20 -3.98
C GLU A 327 34.92 11.20 -2.85
N SER A 328 34.37 11.38 -1.65
CA SER A 328 34.54 10.44 -0.53
C SER A 328 33.98 9.06 -0.84
N ILE A 329 32.74 8.99 -1.37
CA ILE A 329 32.12 7.72 -1.77
C ILE A 329 32.92 7.06 -2.90
N LEU A 330 33.44 7.83 -3.86
CA LEU A 330 34.30 7.31 -4.92
C LEU A 330 35.55 6.65 -4.33
N HIS A 331 36.22 7.29 -3.38
CA HIS A 331 37.41 6.72 -2.74
C HIS A 331 37.11 5.39 -2.03
N GLN A 332 35.97 5.33 -1.33
CA GLN A 332 35.51 4.10 -0.68
C GLN A 332 35.23 3.00 -1.71
N LYS A 333 34.44 3.29 -2.75
CA LYS A 333 34.06 2.29 -3.77
C LYS A 333 35.25 1.78 -4.57
N VAL A 334 36.26 2.62 -4.84
CA VAL A 334 37.52 2.19 -5.48
C VAL A 334 38.31 1.23 -4.59
N ALA A 335 38.29 1.41 -3.27
CA ALA A 335 38.90 0.50 -2.31
C ALA A 335 38.21 -0.87 -2.32
N GLU A 336 36.88 -0.86 -2.21
CA GLU A 336 36.02 -2.06 -2.24
C GLU A 336 36.17 -2.81 -3.57
N LEU A 337 36.26 -2.09 -4.69
CA LEU A 337 36.47 -2.66 -6.02
C LEU A 337 37.82 -3.38 -6.12
N LYS A 338 38.90 -2.77 -5.63
CA LYS A 338 40.24 -3.40 -5.64
C LYS A 338 40.22 -4.75 -4.94
N ASP A 339 39.61 -4.80 -3.76
CA ASP A 339 39.51 -6.03 -2.97
C ASP A 339 38.63 -7.07 -3.68
N SER A 340 37.51 -6.62 -4.27
CA SER A 340 36.61 -7.49 -5.00
C SER A 340 37.19 -8.04 -6.31
N LEU A 341 38.21 -7.40 -6.90
CA LEU A 341 38.90 -7.87 -8.12
C LEU A 341 39.87 -9.05 -7.88
N LYS A 342 40.09 -9.46 -6.63
CA LYS A 342 41.00 -10.57 -6.30
C LYS A 342 40.48 -11.91 -6.80
N VAL A 343 41.40 -12.73 -7.31
CA VAL A 343 41.14 -14.11 -7.73
C VAL A 343 42.15 -15.05 -7.09
N VAL A 344 41.72 -16.28 -6.87
CA VAL A 344 42.56 -17.36 -6.35
C VAL A 344 42.96 -18.28 -7.49
N ILE A 345 44.24 -18.64 -7.58
CA ILE A 345 44.71 -19.66 -8.51
C ILE A 345 44.33 -21.04 -7.97
N VAL A 346 43.43 -21.73 -8.67
CA VAL A 346 42.93 -23.07 -8.27
C VAL A 346 43.84 -24.17 -8.80
N LYS A 347 44.25 -24.05 -10.05
CA LYS A 347 44.97 -25.10 -10.76
C LYS A 347 45.82 -24.51 -11.87
N SER A 348 47.04 -25.02 -12.03
CA SER A 348 47.89 -24.74 -13.19
C SER A 348 48.36 -26.06 -13.79
N GLU A 349 48.11 -26.25 -15.09
CA GLU A 349 48.52 -27.43 -15.85
C GLU A 349 49.31 -27.01 -17.08
N SER A 350 50.34 -27.77 -17.42
CA SER A 350 51.15 -27.55 -18.62
C SER A 350 51.11 -28.81 -19.48
N TYR A 351 50.80 -28.67 -20.77
CA TYR A 351 50.85 -29.77 -21.72
C TYR A 351 51.57 -29.38 -23.01
N ARG A 352 52.26 -30.35 -23.62
CA ARG A 352 53.17 -30.13 -24.76
C ARG A 352 52.58 -30.76 -26.02
N THR A 353 52.45 -29.98 -27.10
CA THR A 353 51.96 -30.45 -28.41
C THR A 353 52.99 -30.18 -29.49
N ARG A 354 53.20 -31.10 -30.43
CA ARG A 354 54.12 -30.91 -31.58
C ARG A 354 53.49 -30.00 -32.63
N LYS A 355 54.25 -29.05 -33.20
CA LYS A 355 53.81 -28.22 -34.33
C LYS A 355 53.44 -29.14 -35.50
N LYS A 356 52.25 -28.96 -36.08
CA LYS A 356 51.79 -29.72 -37.25
C LYS A 356 52.33 -29.03 -38.50
N ASP A 357 53.15 -29.71 -39.28
CA ASP A 357 53.54 -29.25 -40.62
C ASP A 357 52.36 -29.50 -41.57
N GLU A 358 51.62 -28.47 -41.97
CA GLU A 358 50.67 -28.60 -43.07
C GLU A 358 51.39 -28.40 -44.42
N PRO A 359 51.19 -29.31 -45.41
CA PRO A 359 51.79 -29.17 -46.73
C PRO A 359 51.14 -28.03 -47.52
N ILE A 360 51.97 -27.13 -48.05
CA ILE A 360 51.60 -26.00 -48.91
C ILE A 360 50.86 -26.53 -50.15
N LYS A 361 49.58 -26.15 -50.33
CA LYS A 361 48.86 -26.33 -51.60
C LYS A 361 49.18 -25.18 -52.58
N PRO A 362 49.32 -25.44 -53.89
CA PRO A 362 49.67 -24.41 -54.87
C PRO A 362 48.52 -23.41 -55.09
N THR A 363 48.89 -22.16 -55.26
CA THR A 363 48.02 -21.00 -55.55
C THR A 363 47.36 -21.13 -56.94
N GLU A 364 46.03 -21.05 -57.00
CA GLU A 364 45.29 -20.86 -58.27
C GLU A 364 45.07 -19.37 -58.59
N PRO A 365 44.95 -18.98 -59.87
CA PRO A 365 45.03 -17.59 -60.31
C PRO A 365 43.72 -16.82 -60.11
N ILE A 366 43.90 -15.52 -59.82
CA ILE A 366 42.85 -14.50 -59.65
C ILE A 366 42.07 -14.28 -60.95
N TYR A 367 40.74 -14.29 -60.88
CA TYR A 367 39.84 -13.73 -61.90
C TYR A 367 38.95 -12.61 -61.33
N PRO A 368 38.52 -11.64 -62.17
CA PRO A 368 38.07 -10.32 -61.73
C PRO A 368 36.60 -10.25 -61.32
N ILE A 369 36.34 -9.26 -60.46
CA ILE A 369 35.07 -8.85 -59.86
C ILE A 369 34.03 -8.48 -60.93
N ASN A 370 32.74 -8.85 -60.71
CA ASN A 370 31.62 -8.00 -61.14
C ASN A 370 30.40 -8.15 -60.20
N PRO A 371 29.61 -7.08 -59.98
CA PRO A 371 28.74 -6.91 -58.81
C PRO A 371 27.26 -7.22 -59.08
N LYS A 372 26.51 -7.54 -58.02
CA LYS A 372 25.11 -7.08 -57.81
C LYS A 372 24.58 -7.42 -56.42
N LEU A 373 24.14 -6.37 -55.71
CA LEU A 373 23.13 -6.34 -54.63
C LEU A 373 21.71 -6.49 -55.24
N PRO A 374 20.59 -6.55 -54.47
CA PRO A 374 20.33 -7.00 -53.09
C PRO A 374 19.12 -7.97 -52.98
N VAL A 375 19.03 -8.80 -51.94
CA VAL A 375 17.72 -9.28 -51.41
C VAL A 375 17.78 -9.38 -49.88
N GLN A 376 16.78 -8.79 -49.23
CA GLN A 376 16.51 -8.73 -47.79
C GLN A 376 15.98 -10.09 -47.24
N PRO A 377 15.77 -10.24 -45.92
CA PRO A 377 16.18 -11.41 -45.15
C PRO A 377 15.10 -12.51 -45.09
N VAL A 378 15.53 -13.77 -45.08
CA VAL A 378 14.72 -14.87 -44.58
C VAL A 378 15.47 -15.53 -43.44
N TYR A 379 14.84 -15.47 -42.27
CA TYR A 379 15.13 -16.25 -41.07
C TYR A 379 15.35 -17.73 -41.44
N ALA A 380 16.53 -18.26 -41.12
CA ALA A 380 16.74 -19.69 -40.94
C ALA A 380 17.70 -19.85 -39.76
N GLY A 381 17.19 -20.42 -38.67
CA GLY A 381 18.04 -20.90 -37.58
C GLY A 381 19.05 -21.88 -38.13
N SER A 382 20.32 -21.61 -37.87
CA SER A 382 21.42 -22.54 -38.13
C SER A 382 22.26 -22.63 -36.85
N THR A 383 22.10 -23.76 -36.17
CA THR A 383 23.12 -24.35 -35.30
C THR A 383 24.36 -24.63 -36.16
N GLU A 384 25.31 -23.71 -36.15
CA GLU A 384 26.68 -23.97 -36.57
C GLU A 384 27.62 -23.74 -35.38
N GLU A 385 28.30 -24.82 -35.00
CA GLU A 385 29.43 -24.78 -34.08
C GLU A 385 30.49 -23.80 -34.61
N PRO A 386 31.15 -23.02 -33.73
CA PRO A 386 32.17 -22.08 -34.18
C PRO A 386 33.38 -22.88 -34.71
N THR A 387 33.63 -22.73 -36.01
CA THR A 387 34.82 -23.24 -36.68
C THR A 387 36.06 -22.58 -36.07
N ILE A 388 36.81 -23.35 -35.29
CA ILE A 388 38.10 -22.94 -34.71
C ILE A 388 39.11 -22.78 -35.86
N SER A 389 39.56 -21.55 -36.08
CA SER A 389 40.73 -21.26 -36.93
C SER A 389 41.97 -22.00 -36.38
N THR A 390 42.65 -22.75 -37.24
CA THR A 390 43.82 -23.58 -36.92
C THR A 390 45.16 -22.85 -36.99
N GLU A 391 45.19 -21.52 -37.08
CA GLU A 391 46.47 -20.79 -37.01
C GLU A 391 47.05 -20.78 -35.59
N PRO A 392 48.35 -21.11 -35.39
CA PRO A 392 48.96 -21.16 -34.07
C PRO A 392 49.11 -19.76 -33.47
N PHE A 393 48.24 -19.44 -32.51
CA PHE A 393 48.30 -18.21 -31.72
C PHE A 393 49.57 -18.22 -30.84
N THR A 394 50.47 -17.25 -31.03
CA THR A 394 51.75 -17.16 -30.31
C THR A 394 51.67 -16.05 -29.25
N SER A 395 51.91 -16.36 -27.98
CA SER A 395 51.85 -15.35 -26.91
C SER A 395 53.09 -14.43 -26.93
N ILE A 396 52.85 -13.12 -26.90
CA ILE A 396 53.90 -12.09 -26.72
C ILE A 396 54.01 -11.81 -25.22
N VAL A 397 55.23 -11.82 -24.66
CA VAL A 397 55.48 -11.52 -23.24
C VAL A 397 56.23 -10.19 -23.12
N THR A 398 55.64 -9.24 -22.39
CA THR A 398 56.25 -7.95 -22.07
C THR A 398 56.50 -7.87 -20.57
N ILE A 399 57.71 -7.48 -20.17
CA ILE A 399 58.12 -7.31 -18.77
C ILE A 399 58.61 -5.89 -18.57
N THR A 400 57.99 -5.14 -17.66
CA THR A 400 58.39 -3.77 -17.32
C THR A 400 58.55 -3.62 -15.81
N PRO A 401 59.48 -2.76 -15.32
CA PRO A 401 59.53 -2.40 -13.91
C PRO A 401 58.19 -1.79 -13.46
N ALA A 402 57.71 -2.14 -12.27
CA ALA A 402 56.52 -1.50 -11.69
C ALA A 402 56.91 -0.16 -11.05
N ASP A 403 56.18 0.90 -11.40
CA ASP A 403 56.21 2.15 -10.62
C ASP A 403 55.43 1.97 -9.30
N GLU A 404 55.55 2.93 -8.37
CA GLU A 404 54.91 2.85 -7.04
C GLU A 404 53.39 2.72 -7.15
N ILE A 405 52.75 3.51 -8.02
CA ILE A 405 51.30 3.46 -8.27
C ILE A 405 50.88 2.09 -8.83
N THR A 406 51.71 1.51 -9.69
CA THR A 406 51.47 0.20 -10.31
C THR A 406 51.63 -0.94 -9.31
N THR A 407 52.59 -0.82 -8.41
CA THR A 407 52.79 -1.75 -7.30
C THR A 407 51.58 -1.70 -6.38
N ILE A 408 51.14 -0.50 -5.99
CA ILE A 408 49.93 -0.32 -5.19
C ILE A 408 48.73 -0.92 -5.92
N ALA A 409 48.49 -0.58 -7.19
CA ALA A 409 47.31 -1.06 -7.92
C ALA A 409 47.22 -2.59 -8.04
N LEU A 410 48.35 -3.26 -8.28
CA LEU A 410 48.39 -4.70 -8.60
C LEU A 410 48.77 -5.60 -7.42
N ASN A 411 49.23 -5.05 -6.30
CA ASN A 411 49.54 -5.82 -5.10
C ASN A 411 48.23 -6.23 -4.38
N PRO A 412 47.93 -7.54 -4.27
CA PRO A 412 46.72 -8.05 -3.59
C PRO A 412 46.75 -7.85 -2.07
N GLU A 413 47.94 -7.76 -1.46
CA GLU A 413 48.11 -7.55 -0.01
C GLU A 413 47.96 -6.07 0.39
N ASP A 414 48.11 -5.15 -0.57
CA ASP A 414 47.99 -3.71 -0.34
C ASP A 414 46.52 -3.26 -0.34
N SER A 415 45.66 -3.97 0.40
CA SER A 415 44.26 -3.56 0.56
C SER A 415 44.16 -2.22 1.29
N GLN A 416 43.41 -1.27 0.74
CA GLN A 416 43.19 0.04 1.37
C GLN A 416 42.61 -0.14 2.78
N ARG A 417 42.99 0.76 3.67
CA ARG A 417 42.58 0.85 5.07
C ARG A 417 41.06 1.09 5.13
N ILE A 418 40.34 0.37 5.99
CA ILE A 418 38.87 0.38 6.05
C ILE A 418 38.43 0.67 7.49
N LEU A 419 37.39 1.50 7.65
CA LEU A 419 36.69 1.69 8.91
C LEU A 419 35.25 1.23 8.69
N GLU A 420 34.83 0.21 9.43
CA GLU A 420 33.54 -0.46 9.28
C GLU A 420 32.62 -0.06 10.42
N ILE A 421 31.33 0.11 10.12
CA ILE A 421 30.25 0.31 11.08
C ILE A 421 29.43 -0.98 11.09
N ASN A 422 29.45 -1.69 12.21
CA ASN A 422 28.84 -3.00 12.38
C ASN A 422 27.88 -3.01 13.59
N HIS A 423 27.07 -4.06 13.72
CA HIS A 423 26.19 -4.31 14.87
C HIS A 423 25.27 -3.14 15.28
N ILE A 424 24.66 -2.47 14.31
CA ILE A 424 23.69 -1.40 14.61
C ILE A 424 22.47 -2.01 15.30
N THR A 425 22.19 -1.54 16.52
CA THR A 425 21.12 -2.05 17.38
C THR A 425 20.24 -0.91 17.85
N ILE A 426 18.94 -1.00 17.59
CA ILE A 426 17.93 -0.09 18.12
C ILE A 426 17.36 -0.69 19.40
N THR A 427 17.46 0.03 20.51
CA THR A 427 16.95 -0.43 21.81
C THR A 427 15.81 0.49 22.29
N PRO A 428 14.58 -0.03 22.45
CA PRO A 428 13.49 0.70 23.09
C PRO A 428 13.83 1.04 24.54
N VAL A 429 13.57 2.27 24.98
CA VAL A 429 13.89 2.75 26.33
C VAL A 429 12.62 2.95 27.16
N GLU A 430 11.69 3.76 26.67
CA GLU A 430 10.36 3.94 27.26
C GLU A 430 9.33 3.56 26.21
N VAL A 431 8.35 2.73 26.60
CA VAL A 431 7.27 2.29 25.72
C VAL A 431 5.96 2.48 26.47
N SER A 432 5.13 3.41 25.99
CA SER A 432 3.78 3.67 26.51
C SER A 432 2.73 3.07 25.57
N THR A 433 1.45 3.42 25.81
CA THR A 433 0.32 3.09 24.93
C THR A 433 0.19 3.97 23.68
N ASP A 434 0.98 5.05 23.59
CA ASP A 434 0.84 6.10 22.57
C ASP A 434 2.18 6.61 22.01
N TYR A 435 3.32 6.28 22.64
CA TYR A 435 4.64 6.63 22.16
C TYR A 435 5.73 5.65 22.61
N ALA A 436 6.86 5.68 21.91
CA ALA A 436 8.10 5.09 22.40
C ALA A 436 9.27 6.06 22.29
N THR A 437 10.31 5.82 23.09
CA THR A 437 11.63 6.41 22.95
C THR A 437 12.66 5.29 22.75
N TYR A 438 13.77 5.59 22.09
CA TYR A 438 14.78 4.60 21.75
C TYR A 438 16.20 5.15 21.81
N LYS A 439 17.16 4.23 21.75
CA LYS A 439 18.59 4.51 21.56
C LYS A 439 19.13 3.68 20.40
N VAL A 440 20.20 4.19 19.79
CA VAL A 440 20.96 3.50 18.75
C VAL A 440 22.34 3.20 19.30
N SER A 441 22.76 1.94 19.20
CA SER A 441 24.13 1.49 19.49
C SER A 441 24.76 0.91 18.24
N MET A 442 26.06 1.10 18.04
CA MET A 442 26.81 0.56 16.91
C MET A 442 28.25 0.23 17.32
N ASP A 443 28.90 -0.66 16.58
CA ASP A 443 30.32 -0.97 16.71
C ASP A 443 31.10 -0.36 15.54
N ILE A 444 32.18 0.36 15.84
CA ILE A 444 33.05 0.95 14.82
C ILE A 444 34.41 0.28 14.89
N THR A 445 34.83 -0.37 13.81
CA THR A 445 36.09 -1.13 13.75
C THR A 445 37.02 -0.53 12.72
N ALA A 446 38.26 -0.22 13.12
CA ALA A 446 39.30 0.21 12.18
C ALA A 446 40.16 -0.99 11.78
N SER A 447 40.17 -1.33 10.49
CA SER A 447 40.89 -2.48 9.94
C SER A 447 42.05 -2.03 9.05
N LYS A 448 43.20 -2.67 9.21
CA LYS A 448 44.43 -2.51 8.41
C LYS A 448 45.13 -1.14 8.59
N ALA A 449 44.57 -0.20 9.37
CA ALA A 449 45.26 0.95 9.95
C ALA A 449 44.46 1.59 11.10
N SER A 450 45.16 2.37 11.94
CA SER A 450 44.50 3.20 12.96
C SER A 450 43.82 4.42 12.33
N ALA A 451 42.59 4.70 12.76
CA ALA A 451 41.83 5.88 12.41
C ALA A 451 41.96 6.96 13.51
N VAL A 452 42.04 8.22 13.11
CA VAL A 452 42.12 9.41 13.95
C VAL A 452 41.08 10.43 13.52
N ASN A 453 40.82 11.41 14.40
CA ASN A 453 39.75 12.40 14.24
C ASN A 453 38.38 11.74 13.98
N VAL A 454 38.13 10.59 14.60
CA VAL A 454 36.90 9.83 14.41
C VAL A 454 35.74 10.55 15.11
N LYS A 455 34.78 11.06 14.34
CA LYS A 455 33.55 11.69 14.84
C LYS A 455 32.33 10.97 14.28
N VAL A 456 31.42 10.64 15.17
CA VAL A 456 30.14 10.00 14.85
C VAL A 456 29.05 11.05 14.95
N LYS A 457 28.15 11.07 13.97
CA LYS A 457 26.88 11.77 14.00
C LYS A 457 25.77 10.74 13.74
N ILE A 458 24.72 10.76 14.54
CA ILE A 458 23.53 9.94 14.37
C ILE A 458 22.36 10.90 14.25
N GLU A 459 21.61 10.75 13.18
CA GLU A 459 20.37 11.48 12.92
C GLU A 459 19.27 10.45 12.72
N GLY A 460 18.08 10.69 13.25
CA GLY A 460 16.94 9.80 13.07
C GLY A 460 15.66 10.40 13.62
N THR A 461 14.58 9.63 13.58
CA THR A 461 13.26 10.03 14.07
C THR A 461 13.37 10.51 15.52
N GLU A 462 13.21 11.82 15.77
CA GLU A 462 13.38 12.44 17.08
C GLU A 462 14.75 12.19 17.74
N LEU A 463 15.80 11.88 16.97
CA LEU A 463 17.14 11.58 17.51
C LEU A 463 18.20 12.39 16.78
N GLU A 464 18.93 13.23 17.50
CA GLU A 464 20.16 13.86 17.03
C GLU A 464 21.26 13.64 18.07
N TYR A 465 22.38 13.07 17.64
CA TYR A 465 23.51 12.77 18.52
C TYR A 465 24.83 12.96 17.79
N SER A 466 25.83 13.50 18.48
CA SER A 466 27.20 13.53 17.97
C SER A 466 28.22 13.22 19.06
N LYS A 467 29.24 12.44 18.70
CA LYS A 467 30.34 12.06 19.59
C LYS A 467 31.68 12.12 18.87
N ASN A 468 32.68 12.73 19.51
CA ASN A 468 34.06 12.63 19.08
C ASN A 468 34.75 11.47 19.82
N ILE A 469 35.18 10.46 19.07
CA ILE A 469 35.89 9.28 19.58
C ILE A 469 37.39 9.56 19.68
N GLY A 470 37.92 10.47 18.87
CA GLY A 470 39.35 10.76 18.81
C GLY A 470 40.08 9.77 17.90
N ALA A 471 40.47 8.60 18.41
CA ALA A 471 41.24 7.61 17.65
C ALA A 471 40.77 6.17 17.93
N ILE A 472 40.87 5.32 16.90
CA ILE A 472 40.59 3.88 16.94
C ILE A 472 41.83 3.17 16.40
N ASN A 473 42.44 2.27 17.18
CA ASN A 473 43.62 1.55 16.72
C ASN A 473 43.28 0.47 15.70
N ASN A 474 44.27 0.05 14.91
CA ASN A 474 44.11 -1.07 13.99
C ASN A 474 43.67 -2.35 14.72
N GLY A 475 42.57 -2.96 14.28
CA GLY A 475 41.94 -4.14 14.87
C GLY A 475 41.12 -3.85 16.13
N GLU A 476 40.98 -2.59 16.53
CA GLU A 476 40.17 -2.18 17.68
C GLU A 476 38.74 -1.87 17.23
N THR A 477 37.78 -2.31 18.04
CA THR A 477 36.35 -2.04 17.89
C THR A 477 35.89 -1.15 19.04
N ILE A 478 35.22 -0.04 18.72
CA ILE A 478 34.63 0.88 19.71
C ILE A 478 33.11 0.88 19.55
N THR A 479 32.41 0.57 20.63
CA THR A 479 30.95 0.68 20.68
C THR A 479 30.53 2.11 21.02
N VAL A 480 29.59 2.65 20.25
CA VAL A 480 29.02 3.98 20.43
C VAL A 480 27.52 3.85 20.65
N GLU A 481 27.05 4.35 21.79
CA GLU A 481 25.63 4.45 22.14
C GLU A 481 25.17 5.91 22.09
N SER A 482 24.02 6.16 21.47
CA SER A 482 23.39 7.46 21.39
C SER A 482 22.75 7.92 22.70
N THR A 483 22.33 9.18 22.76
CA THR A 483 21.32 9.63 23.73
C THR A 483 19.96 9.00 23.44
N ILE A 484 19.05 9.05 24.42
CA ILE A 484 17.64 8.66 24.22
C ILE A 484 17.00 9.66 23.24
N SER A 485 16.22 9.16 22.29
CA SER A 485 15.42 9.97 21.37
C SER A 485 14.34 10.79 22.11
N GLY A 486 13.76 11.76 21.42
CA GLY A 486 12.44 12.30 21.75
C GLY A 486 11.33 11.24 21.60
N ARG A 487 10.10 11.64 21.93
CA ARG A 487 8.93 10.76 21.90
C ARG A 487 8.41 10.60 20.48
N VAL A 488 8.41 9.37 19.99
CA VAL A 488 7.83 9.00 18.70
C VAL A 488 6.44 8.43 18.96
N TYR A 489 5.39 9.07 18.41
CA TYR A 489 3.99 8.71 18.70
C TYR A 489 3.42 7.73 17.66
N GLY A 490 2.55 6.81 18.12
CA GLY A 490 1.84 5.84 17.28
C GLY A 490 0.70 5.14 18.02
N ASP A 491 -0.09 4.32 17.32
CA ASP A 491 -1.29 3.68 17.87
C ASP A 491 -1.12 2.21 18.27
N TYR A 492 -0.09 1.51 17.77
CA TYR A 492 0.24 0.11 18.11
C TYR A 492 1.73 -0.20 18.02
N GLU A 493 2.40 0.40 17.05
CA GLU A 493 3.84 0.36 16.86
C GLU A 493 4.31 1.69 16.29
N VAL A 494 5.59 1.99 16.46
CA VAL A 494 6.23 3.15 15.88
C VAL A 494 7.42 2.71 15.05
N GLU A 495 7.53 3.23 13.85
CA GLU A 495 8.70 3.05 12.99
C GLU A 495 9.72 4.14 13.31
N VAL A 496 10.95 3.73 13.55
CA VAL A 496 12.07 4.64 13.81
C VAL A 496 13.19 4.35 12.83
N SER A 497 13.71 5.38 12.18
CA SER A 497 14.76 5.24 11.19
C SER A 497 15.71 6.43 11.19
N GLY A 498 16.89 6.25 10.63
CA GLY A 498 17.90 7.29 10.60
C GLY A 498 19.20 6.91 9.92
N LYS A 499 20.17 7.82 9.97
CA LYS A 499 21.50 7.72 9.37
C LYS A 499 22.58 7.85 10.44
N ILE A 500 23.62 7.05 10.29
CA ILE A 500 24.86 7.09 11.06
C ILE A 500 25.94 7.59 10.11
N LYS A 501 26.62 8.67 10.48
CA LYS A 501 27.69 9.29 9.71
C LYS A 501 28.97 9.33 10.54
N VAL A 502 29.99 8.58 10.14
CA VAL A 502 31.30 8.53 10.82
C VAL A 502 32.35 9.19 9.94
N THR A 503 32.90 10.31 10.39
CA THR A 503 34.03 11.00 9.73
C THR A 503 35.33 10.62 10.41
N TYR A 504 36.39 10.34 9.64
CA TYR A 504 37.67 9.86 10.16
C TYR A 504 38.83 10.12 9.20
N GLN A 505 40.07 9.95 9.67
CA GLN A 505 41.30 10.04 8.89
C GLN A 505 42.21 8.86 9.23
N PHE A 506 42.90 8.24 8.29
CA PHE A 506 43.89 7.19 8.61
C PHE A 506 45.27 7.78 8.86
N ILE A 507 45.99 7.26 9.86
CA ILE A 507 47.40 7.64 10.08
C ILE A 507 48.26 7.04 8.96
N THR A 508 48.77 7.88 8.05
CA THR A 508 49.77 7.51 7.05
C THR A 508 51.17 7.63 7.68
N GLU A 509 51.73 6.49 8.10
CA GLU A 509 53.11 6.28 8.58
C GLU A 509 53.41 6.65 10.06
N TYR A 510 53.81 5.63 10.84
CA TYR A 510 54.83 5.83 11.86
C TYR A 510 56.17 5.97 11.14
N ARG A 511 56.72 7.19 11.04
CA ARG A 511 58.16 7.35 10.79
C ARG A 511 58.91 6.84 12.03
N THR A 512 59.26 5.56 12.05
CA THR A 512 60.41 5.12 12.85
C THR A 512 61.64 5.63 12.12
N ASN A 513 62.19 6.76 12.54
CA ASN A 513 63.61 7.03 12.36
C ASN A 513 64.14 7.79 13.56
N SER A 514 65.00 7.08 14.29
CA SER A 514 66.12 7.63 15.03
C SER A 514 66.84 8.71 14.24
N GLU A 515 67.43 9.66 14.97
CA GLU A 515 68.32 10.74 14.53
C GLU A 515 67.63 12.08 14.18
N SER A 516 67.48 12.87 15.25
CA SER A 516 67.92 14.27 15.35
C SER A 516 68.02 15.10 14.06
N GLY A 517 67.05 16.01 13.94
CA GLY A 517 67.21 17.32 13.33
C GLY A 517 66.67 17.43 11.91
N LEU A 518 65.53 18.13 11.77
CA LEU A 518 65.23 19.11 10.71
C LEU A 518 63.84 19.74 10.96
N ASN A 519 63.69 20.97 10.48
CA ASN A 519 62.68 21.98 10.80
C ASN A 519 61.20 21.55 10.78
N LEU A 520 60.42 22.17 11.66
CA LEU A 520 58.98 21.96 11.87
C LEU A 520 58.06 22.64 10.83
N ASP A 521 58.58 23.06 9.67
CA ASP A 521 57.86 23.92 8.71
C ASP A 521 57.87 23.40 7.26
N ASP A 522 58.19 22.12 7.03
CA ASP A 522 58.18 21.55 5.68
C ASP A 522 57.28 20.31 5.57
N THR A 523 56.36 20.35 4.62
CA THR A 523 55.30 19.39 4.24
C THR A 523 54.04 19.31 5.12
N SER A 524 53.02 20.06 4.70
CA SER A 524 51.60 19.78 4.98
C SER A 524 51.27 18.34 4.59
N SER A 525 51.15 17.45 5.57
CA SER A 525 50.57 16.13 5.39
C SER A 525 49.11 16.30 4.98
N LYS A 526 48.79 16.04 3.71
CA LYS A 526 47.42 16.02 3.19
C LYS A 526 46.65 14.84 3.80
N TYR A 527 45.98 15.07 4.92
CA TYR A 527 44.98 14.14 5.43
C TYR A 527 43.72 14.26 4.57
N SER A 528 43.27 13.17 3.93
CA SER A 528 41.91 13.11 3.39
C SER A 528 40.96 12.68 4.50
N THR A 529 40.06 13.59 4.89
CA THR A 529 38.92 13.22 5.74
C THR A 529 38.03 12.28 4.93
N ARG A 530 37.81 11.08 5.47
CA ARG A 530 36.93 10.06 4.92
C ARG A 530 35.64 10.00 5.73
N GLN A 531 34.61 9.43 5.13
CA GLN A 531 33.31 9.26 5.74
C GLN A 531 32.78 7.86 5.47
N ALA A 532 32.20 7.23 6.49
CA ALA A 532 31.38 6.03 6.39
C ALA A 532 29.94 6.41 6.78
N VAL A 533 28.96 5.94 6.01
CA VAL A 533 27.53 6.20 6.24
C VAL A 533 26.80 4.88 6.27
N GLU A 534 25.96 4.68 7.28
CA GLU A 534 25.05 3.54 7.39
C GLU A 534 23.64 4.01 7.74
N GLU A 535 22.63 3.31 7.25
CA GLU A 535 21.23 3.56 7.58
C GLU A 535 20.73 2.53 8.60
N TYR A 536 19.75 2.92 9.41
CA TYR A 536 19.07 2.01 10.32
C TYR A 536 17.56 2.25 10.29
N SER A 537 16.81 1.18 10.48
CA SER A 537 15.35 1.23 10.70
C SER A 537 14.95 0.10 11.64
N SER A 538 13.94 0.36 12.47
CA SER A 538 13.33 -0.63 13.35
C SER A 538 11.89 -0.26 13.68
N THR A 539 11.07 -1.28 13.95
CA THR A 539 9.70 -1.12 14.46
C THR A 539 9.67 -1.42 15.95
N ILE A 540 9.11 -0.51 16.75
CA ILE A 540 8.96 -0.65 18.21
C ILE A 540 7.48 -0.82 18.54
N LYS A 541 7.13 -1.94 19.18
CA LYS A 541 5.74 -2.22 19.60
C LYS A 541 5.40 -1.44 20.86
N LEU A 542 4.23 -0.78 20.85
CA LEU A 542 3.69 -0.03 21.98
C LEU A 542 2.97 -0.94 22.98
N GLN A 543 2.71 -0.42 24.18
CA GLN A 543 1.93 -1.11 25.21
C GLN A 543 0.45 -1.19 24.81
N TYR A 544 -0.16 -2.36 24.92
CA TYR A 544 -1.52 -2.60 24.45
C TYR A 544 -2.58 -2.38 25.56
N ASP A 545 -3.52 -1.45 25.35
CA ASP A 545 -4.78 -1.34 26.12
C ASP A 545 -5.95 -1.88 25.29
N PRO A 546 -6.48 -3.08 25.60
CA PRO A 546 -7.55 -3.70 24.83
C PRO A 546 -8.89 -2.97 24.91
N THR A 547 -9.07 -2.02 25.84
CA THR A 547 -10.35 -1.31 26.04
C THR A 547 -10.42 0.06 25.37
N LYS A 548 -9.29 0.58 24.86
CA LYS A 548 -9.21 1.88 24.17
C LYS A 548 -10.20 1.96 23.00
N ASN A 549 -10.30 0.88 22.23
CA ASN A 549 -11.16 0.75 21.04
C ASN A 549 -12.34 -0.23 21.25
N ILE A 550 -12.86 -0.31 22.47
CA ILE A 550 -14.11 -1.02 22.77
C ILE A 550 -15.23 0.01 22.90
N ASP A 551 -16.34 -0.22 22.17
CA ASP A 551 -17.58 0.51 22.32
C ASP A 551 -18.67 -0.36 22.97
N VAL A 552 -19.50 0.24 23.82
CA VAL A 552 -20.57 -0.48 24.54
C VAL A 552 -21.87 0.30 24.46
N GLU A 553 -22.88 -0.29 23.83
CA GLU A 553 -24.23 0.25 23.69
C GLU A 553 -25.24 -0.58 24.49
N VAL A 554 -26.21 0.09 25.13
CA VAL A 554 -27.30 -0.58 25.85
C VAL A 554 -28.62 -0.28 25.15
N THR A 555 -29.34 -1.33 24.74
CA THR A 555 -30.65 -1.24 24.09
C THR A 555 -31.73 -1.96 24.90
N THR A 556 -33.00 -1.59 24.72
CA THR A 556 -34.14 -2.16 25.45
C THR A 556 -35.24 -2.68 24.53
N ILE A 557 -36.00 -3.68 24.99
CA ILE A 557 -37.23 -4.17 24.37
C ILE A 557 -38.37 -4.12 25.41
N PRO A 558 -39.46 -3.35 25.20
CA PRO A 558 -39.64 -2.39 24.11
C PRO A 558 -38.59 -1.26 24.17
N GLN A 559 -38.37 -0.59 23.03
CA GLN A 559 -37.41 0.52 22.98
C GLN A 559 -37.81 1.62 23.95
N SER A 560 -36.82 2.33 24.52
CA SER A 560 -36.99 3.32 25.60
C SER A 560 -38.15 4.30 25.41
N ARG A 561 -38.49 4.69 24.17
CA ARG A 561 -39.59 5.64 23.89
C ARG A 561 -41.00 5.03 23.94
N ASN A 562 -41.11 3.71 24.02
CA ASN A 562 -42.36 2.94 23.91
C ASN A 562 -42.63 2.10 25.17
N ILE A 563 -41.93 2.37 26.27
CA ILE A 563 -42.14 1.65 27.53
C ILE A 563 -43.26 2.33 28.29
N GLU A 564 -44.27 1.56 28.67
CA GLU A 564 -45.41 2.01 29.47
C GLU A 564 -45.41 1.42 30.88
N GLU A 565 -46.25 1.97 31.75
CA GLU A 565 -46.44 1.46 33.10
C GLU A 565 -46.85 -0.02 33.11
N GLY A 566 -46.11 -0.81 33.89
CA GLY A 566 -46.31 -2.25 34.01
C GLY A 566 -45.63 -3.07 32.92
N ASP A 567 -44.94 -2.44 31.96
CA ASP A 567 -44.14 -3.17 30.98
C ASP A 567 -42.92 -3.84 31.63
N SER A 568 -42.63 -5.05 31.14
CA SER A 568 -41.37 -5.75 31.40
C SER A 568 -40.36 -5.36 30.32
N VAL A 569 -39.36 -4.57 30.70
CA VAL A 569 -38.30 -4.07 29.82
C VAL A 569 -37.13 -5.04 29.86
N GLN A 570 -36.81 -5.63 28.71
CA GLN A 570 -35.65 -6.48 28.52
C GLN A 570 -34.45 -5.64 28.07
N PHE A 571 -33.32 -5.78 28.74
CA PHE A 571 -32.07 -5.09 28.42
C PHE A 571 -31.16 -5.97 27.56
N LYS A 572 -30.48 -5.33 26.60
CA LYS A 572 -29.40 -5.90 25.82
C LYS A 572 -28.18 -5.01 25.92
N ILE A 573 -27.01 -5.63 25.95
CA ILE A 573 -25.73 -4.94 25.83
C ILE A 573 -25.10 -5.39 24.52
N LYS A 574 -24.80 -4.43 23.64
CA LYS A 574 -23.97 -4.63 22.47
C LYS A 574 -22.57 -4.14 22.79
N VAL A 575 -21.57 -5.01 22.65
CA VAL A 575 -20.15 -4.66 22.80
C VAL A 575 -19.51 -4.81 21.43
N SER A 576 -18.87 -3.75 20.95
CA SER A 576 -18.15 -3.71 19.67
C SER A 576 -16.66 -3.67 19.94
N ASN A 577 -15.92 -4.65 19.42
CA ASN A 577 -14.47 -4.71 19.50
C ASN A 577 -13.85 -4.16 18.22
N LEU A 578 -13.38 -2.93 18.25
CA LEU A 578 -12.69 -2.30 17.11
C LEU A 578 -11.18 -2.53 17.13
N ASN A 579 -10.68 -3.41 18.00
CA ASN A 579 -9.29 -3.86 17.95
C ASN A 579 -9.13 -4.99 16.93
N PRO A 580 -7.94 -5.17 16.33
CA PRO A 580 -7.64 -6.30 15.44
C PRO A 580 -7.51 -7.65 16.16
N PHE A 581 -7.44 -7.65 17.49
CA PHE A 581 -7.26 -8.86 18.30
C PHE A 581 -8.55 -9.22 19.03
N SER A 582 -8.73 -10.51 19.31
CA SER A 582 -9.86 -10.98 20.10
C SER A 582 -9.77 -10.51 21.54
N VAL A 583 -10.91 -10.09 22.09
CA VAL A 583 -11.02 -9.55 23.44
C VAL A 583 -12.05 -10.36 24.22
N THR A 584 -11.64 -10.84 25.39
CA THR A 584 -12.56 -11.46 26.34
C THR A 584 -12.67 -10.61 27.59
N GLY A 585 -13.87 -10.16 27.89
CA GLY A 585 -14.12 -9.25 29.00
C GLY A 585 -15.44 -9.52 29.72
N ASN A 586 -15.55 -8.98 30.93
CA ASN A 586 -16.74 -9.08 31.77
C ASN A 586 -17.51 -7.77 31.73
N TYR A 587 -18.82 -7.82 31.51
CA TYR A 587 -19.70 -6.67 31.62
C TYR A 587 -20.39 -6.63 33.00
N SER A 588 -20.68 -5.42 33.48
CA SER A 588 -21.63 -5.12 34.55
C SER A 588 -22.57 -4.03 34.09
N LEU A 589 -23.88 -4.22 34.29
CA LEU A 589 -24.94 -3.24 34.04
C LEU A 589 -25.81 -3.14 35.29
N LYS A 590 -25.88 -1.95 35.88
CA LYS A 590 -26.77 -1.58 36.96
C LYS A 590 -27.91 -0.75 36.40
N VAL A 591 -29.14 -1.17 36.64
CA VAL A 591 -30.35 -0.47 36.20
C VAL A 591 -31.15 -0.03 37.41
N GLU A 592 -31.63 1.20 37.40
CA GLU A 592 -32.48 1.74 38.45
C GLU A 592 -33.89 1.16 38.33
N VAL A 593 -34.39 0.57 39.41
CA VAL A 593 -35.71 -0.07 39.49
C VAL A 593 -36.54 0.61 40.58
N PRO A 594 -37.68 1.23 40.23
CA PRO A 594 -38.61 1.78 41.22
C PRO A 594 -39.45 0.68 41.86
N TYR A 595 -39.71 0.77 43.16
CA TYR A 595 -40.71 -0.07 43.83
C TYR A 595 -41.56 0.77 44.79
N MET A 596 -42.84 0.38 44.90
CA MET A 596 -43.82 1.09 45.72
C MET A 596 -43.70 0.65 47.17
N VAL A 597 -43.49 1.60 48.10
CA VAL A 597 -43.35 1.30 49.53
C VAL A 597 -44.63 1.64 50.30
N GLU A 598 -45.28 2.79 50.03
CA GLU A 598 -46.60 3.20 50.55
C GLU A 598 -47.09 4.51 49.88
N ASN A 599 -48.41 4.74 49.75
CA ASN A 599 -49.06 6.01 49.35
C ASN A 599 -48.22 7.02 48.54
N ASN A 600 -47.91 6.70 47.27
CA ASN A 600 -47.15 7.54 46.32
C ASN A 600 -45.67 7.82 46.61
N LEU A 601 -45.05 7.22 47.64
CA LEU A 601 -43.60 7.21 47.81
C LEU A 601 -42.95 6.14 46.91
N ILE A 602 -42.09 6.60 45.99
CA ILE A 602 -41.25 5.76 45.13
C ILE A 602 -39.86 5.71 45.76
N GLU A 603 -39.39 4.54 46.12
CA GLU A 603 -37.96 4.29 46.34
C GLU A 603 -37.38 3.61 45.09
N SER A 604 -36.11 3.89 44.79
CA SER A 604 -35.39 3.21 43.71
C SER A 604 -34.20 2.42 44.25
N LYS A 605 -33.99 1.22 43.69
CA LYS A 605 -32.81 0.38 43.93
C LYS A 605 -32.17 0.02 42.61
N PHE A 606 -30.85 -0.11 42.61
CA PHE A 606 -30.15 -0.65 41.45
C PHE A 606 -30.22 -2.18 41.45
N LYS A 607 -30.66 -2.75 40.33
CA LYS A 607 -30.51 -4.17 40.02
C LYS A 607 -29.30 -4.33 39.12
N GLU A 608 -28.38 -5.21 39.51
CA GLU A 608 -27.13 -5.44 38.77
C GLU A 608 -27.21 -6.73 37.95
N PHE A 609 -26.74 -6.65 36.70
CA PHE A 609 -26.57 -7.75 35.78
C PHE A 609 -25.10 -7.86 35.41
N THR A 610 -24.54 -9.06 35.46
CA THR A 610 -23.13 -9.32 35.13
C THR A 610 -23.00 -10.52 34.22
N GLY A 611 -22.01 -10.51 33.35
CA GLY A 611 -21.68 -11.65 32.50
C GLY A 611 -20.36 -11.45 31.77
N SER A 612 -20.08 -12.34 30.82
CA SER A 612 -18.83 -12.33 30.05
C SER A 612 -19.12 -12.40 28.55
N LEU A 613 -18.25 -11.79 27.77
CA LEU A 613 -18.28 -11.78 26.31
C LEU A 613 -16.89 -12.04 25.77
N SER A 614 -16.81 -12.89 24.75
CA SER A 614 -15.63 -13.06 23.91
C SER A 614 -15.97 -12.58 22.51
N LEU A 615 -15.19 -11.61 22.02
CA LEU A 615 -15.34 -10.98 20.72
C LEU A 615 -14.09 -11.27 19.90
N GLN A 616 -14.26 -11.57 18.61
CA GLN A 616 -13.11 -11.57 17.71
C GLN A 616 -12.68 -10.13 17.39
N GLY A 617 -11.55 -9.96 16.71
CA GLY A 617 -11.15 -8.63 16.25
C GLY A 617 -12.17 -8.08 15.25
N PHE A 618 -12.47 -6.78 15.34
CA PHE A 618 -13.47 -6.08 14.49
C PHE A 618 -14.88 -6.70 14.53
N ASP A 619 -15.26 -7.31 15.65
CA ASP A 619 -16.52 -8.03 15.82
C ASP A 619 -17.44 -7.31 16.82
N ASP A 620 -18.74 -7.50 16.69
CA ASP A 620 -19.74 -7.02 17.62
C ASP A 620 -20.59 -8.17 18.17
N SER A 621 -20.87 -8.13 19.48
CA SER A 621 -21.71 -9.13 20.13
C SER A 621 -22.78 -8.47 20.97
N THR A 622 -24.01 -8.94 20.79
CA THR A 622 -25.17 -8.48 21.55
C THR A 622 -25.63 -9.57 22.49
N VAL A 623 -25.69 -9.26 23.79
CA VAL A 623 -26.13 -10.19 24.84
C VAL A 623 -27.36 -9.66 25.54
N TYR A 624 -28.32 -10.57 25.72
CA TYR A 624 -29.48 -10.36 26.58
C TYR A 624 -29.04 -10.50 28.04
N VAL A 625 -29.22 -9.42 28.81
CA VAL A 625 -28.75 -9.36 30.20
C VAL A 625 -29.84 -9.66 31.23
N GLY A 626 -31.09 -9.32 30.92
CA GLY A 626 -32.24 -9.61 31.79
C GLY A 626 -33.36 -8.60 31.65
N SER A 627 -34.45 -8.81 32.40
CA SER A 627 -35.63 -7.94 32.35
C SER A 627 -35.95 -7.30 33.71
N VAL A 628 -36.56 -6.11 33.64
CA VAL A 628 -37.07 -5.34 34.78
C VAL A 628 -38.46 -4.81 34.44
N THR A 629 -39.40 -4.96 35.38
CA THR A 629 -40.73 -4.37 35.26
C THR A 629 -40.74 -2.96 35.85
N TYR A 630 -41.28 -1.99 35.11
CA TYR A 630 -41.39 -0.61 35.56
C TYR A 630 -42.84 -0.28 35.97
N PRO A 631 -43.16 -0.31 37.27
CA PRO A 631 -44.54 -0.12 37.75
C PRO A 631 -45.06 1.33 37.64
N LYS A 632 -44.21 2.31 37.33
CA LYS A 632 -44.59 3.73 37.33
C LYS A 632 -43.83 4.52 36.28
N HIS A 633 -44.51 5.47 35.64
CA HIS A 633 -43.92 6.39 34.67
C HIS A 633 -42.83 7.26 35.31
N GLY A 634 -41.83 7.64 34.52
CA GLY A 634 -40.66 8.38 35.00
C GLY A 634 -39.41 8.09 34.20
N THR A 635 -38.30 8.74 34.57
CA THR A 635 -36.99 8.55 33.95
C THR A 635 -36.05 7.82 34.91
N TYR A 636 -35.52 6.67 34.50
CA TYR A 636 -34.68 5.78 35.32
C TYR A 636 -33.28 5.68 34.72
N LYS A 637 -32.24 5.63 35.57
CA LYS A 637 -30.84 5.59 35.10
C LYS A 637 -30.33 4.16 34.94
N TYR A 638 -29.36 3.98 34.07
CA TYR A 638 -28.49 2.80 34.07
C TYR A 638 -27.03 3.20 33.97
N GLU A 639 -26.15 2.41 34.57
CA GLU A 639 -24.69 2.59 34.53
C GLU A 639 -23.99 1.23 34.50
N GLY A 640 -22.79 1.18 33.92
CA GLY A 640 -22.08 -0.08 33.79
C GLY A 640 -20.65 0.06 33.32
N TYR A 641 -19.98 -1.08 33.19
CA TYR A 641 -18.65 -1.17 32.61
C TYR A 641 -18.41 -2.48 31.88
N PHE A 642 -17.49 -2.47 30.92
CA PHE A 642 -16.88 -3.65 30.32
C PHE A 642 -15.42 -3.72 30.71
N LYS A 643 -14.98 -4.84 31.31
CA LYS A 643 -13.66 -5.01 31.91
C LYS A 643 -12.86 -6.11 31.23
N VAL A 644 -11.64 -5.79 30.80
CA VAL A 644 -10.68 -6.73 30.19
C VAL A 644 -9.39 -6.68 30.99
N GLY A 645 -9.13 -7.72 31.78
CA GLY A 645 -7.99 -7.73 32.70
C GLY A 645 -8.07 -6.59 33.73
N GLN A 646 -7.09 -5.68 33.72
CA GLN A 646 -7.07 -4.49 34.58
C GLN A 646 -7.79 -3.27 34.01
N TYR A 647 -8.10 -3.27 32.71
CA TYR A 647 -8.66 -2.14 31.98
C TYR A 647 -10.20 -2.20 31.97
N TYR A 648 -10.86 -1.05 31.92
CA TYR A 648 -12.32 -0.98 31.87
C TYR A 648 -12.83 0.21 31.04
N LYS A 649 -13.90 -0.03 30.28
CA LYS A 649 -14.72 1.00 29.60
C LYS A 649 -16.01 1.21 30.37
N LYS A 650 -16.34 2.44 30.75
CA LYS A 650 -17.59 2.79 31.45
C LYS A 650 -18.66 3.28 30.46
N PHE A 651 -19.92 3.01 30.76
CA PHE A 651 -21.08 3.51 30.01
C PHE A 651 -22.24 3.84 30.97
N ASN A 652 -23.14 4.73 30.55
CA ASN A 652 -24.35 5.09 31.29
C ASN A 652 -25.43 5.66 30.36
N GLY A 653 -26.68 5.74 30.84
CA GLY A 653 -27.80 6.33 30.12
C GLY A 653 -29.10 6.33 30.92
N THR A 654 -30.22 6.58 30.25
CA THR A 654 -31.55 6.69 30.87
C THR A 654 -32.64 5.95 30.09
N ILE A 655 -33.68 5.55 30.79
CA ILE A 655 -34.91 4.96 30.26
C ILE A 655 -36.09 5.85 30.62
N GLU A 656 -37.00 6.06 29.66
CA GLU A 656 -38.25 6.80 29.87
C GLU A 656 -39.44 5.83 29.91
N VAL A 657 -40.30 5.95 30.92
CA VAL A 657 -41.51 5.14 31.06
C VAL A 657 -42.71 6.08 31.01
N LYS A 658 -43.69 5.76 30.16
CA LYS A 658 -44.91 6.54 29.92
C LYS A 658 -46.11 5.97 30.67
N PRO A 659 -47.14 6.77 30.99
CA PRO A 659 -48.39 6.26 31.53
C PRO A 659 -49.10 5.36 30.51
N ARG A 660 -49.65 4.22 30.97
CA ARG A 660 -50.43 3.31 30.13
C ARG A 660 -51.85 3.88 29.90
N PRO A 661 -52.40 3.87 28.68
CA PRO A 661 -53.78 4.30 28.42
C PRO A 661 -54.79 3.34 29.09
N ASP A 662 -55.85 3.88 29.70
CA ASP A 662 -56.80 3.14 30.56
C ASP A 662 -57.73 2.11 29.86
N ASP A 663 -57.52 1.71 28.60
CA ASP A 663 -58.60 1.11 27.76
C ASP A 663 -58.37 -0.28 27.11
N ASP A 664 -57.34 -1.08 27.48
CA ASP A 664 -57.14 -2.42 26.88
C ASP A 664 -57.88 -3.54 27.64
N SER A 665 -58.84 -4.20 26.96
CA SER A 665 -59.61 -5.33 27.49
C SER A 665 -58.78 -6.63 27.62
N PRO A 666 -59.06 -7.51 28.62
CA PRO A 666 -58.37 -8.81 28.75
C PRO A 666 -58.59 -9.72 27.53
N SER A 667 -57.59 -10.47 27.10
CA SER A 667 -57.60 -11.32 25.90
C SER A 667 -56.57 -12.46 25.95
N ILE A 668 -56.66 -13.44 25.04
CA ILE A 668 -55.62 -14.44 24.77
C ILE A 668 -54.84 -14.04 23.51
N LYS A 669 -53.54 -13.75 23.67
CA LYS A 669 -52.64 -13.46 22.55
C LYS A 669 -52.04 -14.76 22.00
N ILE A 670 -51.75 -14.79 20.70
CA ILE A 670 -51.09 -15.92 20.04
C ILE A 670 -49.67 -15.52 19.61
N THR A 671 -48.70 -16.37 19.94
CA THR A 671 -47.29 -16.21 19.57
C THR A 671 -46.83 -17.45 18.79
N PRO A 672 -46.50 -17.36 17.50
CA PRO A 672 -45.95 -18.47 16.72
C PRO A 672 -44.58 -18.91 17.26
N LEU A 673 -44.42 -20.19 17.59
CA LEU A 673 -43.13 -20.73 18.07
C LEU A 673 -42.34 -21.45 16.97
N ASP A 674 -43.02 -22.24 16.14
CA ASP A 674 -42.39 -23.10 15.13
C ASP A 674 -43.35 -23.30 13.96
N TRP A 675 -43.22 -22.48 12.92
CA TRP A 675 -44.07 -22.51 11.73
C TRP A 675 -43.21 -22.82 10.49
N PRO A 676 -43.41 -23.98 9.83
CA PRO A 676 -42.66 -24.32 8.63
C PRO A 676 -43.01 -23.35 7.51
N SER A 677 -41.97 -22.84 6.84
CA SER A 677 -42.09 -21.89 5.75
C SER A 677 -42.25 -22.55 4.38
N THR A 678 -42.00 -23.86 4.30
CA THR A 678 -42.14 -24.72 3.12
C THR A 678 -42.78 -26.06 3.49
N ALA A 679 -43.47 -26.68 2.53
CA ALA A 679 -43.95 -28.05 2.63
C ALA A 679 -43.90 -28.75 1.27
N ARG A 680 -43.87 -30.07 1.28
CA ARG A 680 -43.93 -30.89 0.07
C ARG A 680 -45.28 -31.58 -0.02
N ARG A 681 -45.79 -31.72 -1.25
CA ARG A 681 -46.93 -32.57 -1.53
C ARG A 681 -46.73 -33.97 -0.94
N GLY A 682 -47.72 -34.47 -0.20
CA GLY A 682 -47.70 -35.79 0.45
C GLY A 682 -47.03 -35.84 1.83
N ASN A 683 -46.42 -34.75 2.31
CA ASN A 683 -45.79 -34.70 3.63
C ASN A 683 -46.74 -34.12 4.71
N THR A 684 -46.50 -34.52 5.96
CA THR A 684 -47.14 -33.90 7.13
C THR A 684 -46.25 -32.81 7.71
N VAL A 685 -46.80 -31.59 7.84
CA VAL A 685 -46.17 -30.44 8.48
C VAL A 685 -46.82 -30.12 9.82
N ARG A 686 -46.06 -29.53 10.76
CA ARG A 686 -46.53 -29.21 12.12
C ARG A 686 -46.32 -27.73 12.42
N PHE A 687 -47.28 -27.10 13.08
CA PHE A 687 -47.25 -25.69 13.48
C PHE A 687 -47.37 -25.61 15.01
N LYS A 688 -46.38 -25.02 15.69
CA LYS A 688 -46.44 -24.79 17.14
C LYS A 688 -46.74 -23.33 17.45
N VAL A 689 -47.65 -23.10 18.38
CA VAL A 689 -48.07 -21.78 18.85
C VAL A 689 -48.10 -21.76 20.39
N GLN A 690 -47.81 -20.60 20.95
CA GLN A 690 -47.98 -20.28 22.36
C GLN A 690 -49.18 -19.35 22.53
N LEU A 691 -49.98 -19.61 23.55
CA LEU A 691 -51.17 -18.85 23.89
C LEU A 691 -50.92 -18.14 25.22
N ASP A 692 -50.91 -16.81 25.23
CA ASP A 692 -50.61 -15.99 26.41
C ASP A 692 -51.89 -15.30 26.89
N SER A 693 -52.37 -15.66 28.09
CA SER A 693 -53.63 -15.13 28.63
C SER A 693 -53.39 -13.91 29.51
N THR A 694 -54.07 -12.81 29.23
CA THR A 694 -54.16 -11.65 30.13
C THR A 694 -55.42 -11.67 31.01
N TYR A 695 -56.27 -12.71 30.88
CA TYR A 695 -57.38 -12.94 31.79
C TYR A 695 -56.86 -13.32 33.20
N LYS A 696 -57.62 -12.92 34.22
CA LYS A 696 -57.36 -13.32 35.62
C LYS A 696 -57.81 -14.74 35.93
N ASP A 697 -58.77 -15.26 35.16
CA ASP A 697 -59.36 -16.58 35.33
C ASP A 697 -59.02 -17.49 34.14
N ASP A 698 -59.13 -18.80 34.33
CA ASP A 698 -58.87 -19.81 33.30
C ASP A 698 -59.90 -19.74 32.15
N ARG A 699 -59.44 -20.06 30.93
CA ARG A 699 -60.26 -20.10 29.72
C ARG A 699 -60.13 -21.43 29.01
N GLU A 700 -61.20 -21.87 28.35
CA GLU A 700 -61.09 -22.86 27.28
C GLU A 700 -60.70 -22.14 25.99
N ALA A 701 -59.78 -22.72 25.23
CA ALA A 701 -59.31 -22.18 23.95
C ALA A 701 -59.47 -23.23 22.85
N LYS A 702 -60.10 -22.82 21.74
CA LYS A 702 -60.19 -23.57 20.49
C LYS A 702 -59.22 -22.95 19.49
N ILE A 703 -58.42 -23.79 18.85
CA ILE A 703 -57.37 -23.37 17.93
C ILE A 703 -57.60 -24.07 16.59
N GLU A 704 -57.79 -23.29 15.54
CA GLU A 704 -58.08 -23.78 14.18
C GLU A 704 -56.94 -23.41 13.23
N LEU A 705 -56.44 -24.40 12.47
CA LEU A 705 -55.50 -24.22 11.37
C LEU A 705 -56.27 -24.22 10.05
N ILE A 706 -56.14 -23.15 9.27
CA ILE A 706 -56.85 -22.93 8.00
C ILE A 706 -55.80 -22.64 6.91
N ILE A 707 -55.98 -23.21 5.72
CA ILE A 707 -55.12 -22.96 4.55
C ILE A 707 -55.97 -22.21 3.50
N ASP A 708 -55.43 -21.15 2.89
CA ASP A 708 -56.07 -20.35 1.83
C ASP A 708 -57.47 -19.82 2.14
N ASP A 709 -57.70 -19.50 3.42
CA ASP A 709 -59.02 -19.12 3.95
C ASP A 709 -60.14 -20.11 3.56
N GLU A 710 -59.81 -21.39 3.35
CA GLU A 710 -60.81 -22.44 3.14
C GLU A 710 -61.81 -22.48 4.31
N LEU A 711 -63.08 -22.70 3.97
CA LEU A 711 -64.18 -22.66 4.94
C LEU A 711 -64.06 -23.71 6.07
N SER A 712 -63.26 -24.76 5.88
CA SER A 712 -63.05 -25.81 6.87
C SER A 712 -61.58 -25.81 7.33
N PRO A 713 -61.31 -25.81 8.64
CA PRO A 713 -59.94 -25.92 9.14
C PRO A 713 -59.36 -27.29 8.80
N VAL A 714 -58.10 -27.32 8.37
CA VAL A 714 -57.37 -28.57 8.12
C VAL A 714 -57.03 -29.30 9.41
N HIS A 715 -57.03 -28.59 10.55
CA HIS A 715 -56.88 -29.18 11.88
C HIS A 715 -57.46 -28.27 12.98
N THR A 716 -58.00 -28.89 14.03
CA THR A 716 -58.56 -28.16 15.19
C THR A 716 -58.08 -28.82 16.48
N VAL A 717 -57.68 -28.01 17.46
CA VAL A 717 -57.28 -28.45 18.81
C VAL A 717 -58.02 -27.61 19.85
N GLU A 718 -58.54 -28.24 20.89
CA GLU A 718 -59.12 -27.57 22.06
C GLU A 718 -58.24 -27.82 23.29
N THR A 719 -58.00 -26.79 24.10
CA THR A 719 -57.15 -26.85 25.30
C THR A 719 -57.64 -25.88 26.37
N SER A 720 -57.06 -25.93 27.57
CA SER A 720 -57.28 -24.94 28.63
C SER A 720 -56.05 -24.05 28.80
N VAL A 721 -56.28 -22.74 28.95
CA VAL A 721 -55.26 -21.72 29.19
C VAL A 721 -55.51 -21.10 30.55
N LYS A 722 -54.54 -21.21 31.47
CA LYS A 722 -54.69 -20.64 32.81
C LYS A 722 -54.54 -19.12 32.79
N GLY A 723 -55.29 -18.43 33.66
CA GLY A 723 -55.23 -16.97 33.79
C GLY A 723 -53.80 -16.47 34.07
N GLY A 724 -53.37 -15.41 33.37
CA GLY A 724 -52.04 -14.81 33.51
C GLY A 724 -50.86 -15.70 33.10
N SER A 725 -51.09 -16.78 32.35
CA SER A 725 -50.08 -17.78 32.01
C SER A 725 -50.04 -18.10 30.51
N SER A 726 -49.11 -18.98 30.13
CA SER A 726 -48.87 -19.38 28.75
C SER A 726 -49.05 -20.88 28.54
N THR A 727 -49.71 -21.29 27.44
CA THR A 727 -49.90 -22.70 27.04
C THR A 727 -49.40 -22.93 25.61
N MET A 728 -48.67 -24.02 25.36
CA MET A 728 -48.21 -24.40 24.01
C MET A 728 -49.17 -25.38 23.34
N VAL A 729 -49.40 -25.20 22.03
CA VAL A 729 -50.28 -26.04 21.20
C VAL A 729 -49.57 -26.40 19.89
N THR A 730 -49.75 -27.64 19.41
CA THR A 730 -49.22 -28.10 18.11
C THR A 730 -50.37 -28.51 17.18
N LEU A 731 -50.42 -27.91 16.00
CA LEU A 731 -51.33 -28.24 14.91
C LEU A 731 -50.58 -29.03 13.82
N SER A 732 -51.27 -29.90 13.07
CA SER A 732 -50.65 -30.70 12.00
C SER A 732 -51.46 -30.61 10.71
N TRP A 733 -50.80 -30.55 9.56
CA TRP A 733 -51.44 -30.57 8.24
C TRP A 733 -50.76 -31.60 7.34
N ASN A 734 -51.54 -32.51 6.76
CA ASN A 734 -51.06 -33.44 5.74
C ASN A 734 -51.33 -32.83 4.35
N VAL A 735 -50.28 -32.40 3.66
CA VAL A 735 -50.40 -31.69 2.38
C VAL A 735 -50.83 -32.68 1.29
N PRO A 736 -52.01 -32.50 0.66
CA PRO A 736 -52.48 -33.42 -0.38
C PRO A 736 -51.51 -33.55 -1.55
N SER A 737 -51.38 -34.74 -2.14
CA SER A 737 -50.49 -34.97 -3.28
C SER A 737 -50.86 -34.18 -4.55
N ALA A 738 -52.12 -33.71 -4.63
CA ALA A 738 -52.64 -32.89 -5.71
C ALA A 738 -52.81 -31.40 -5.34
N PHE A 739 -52.33 -30.99 -4.15
CA PHE A 739 -52.45 -29.60 -3.70
C PHE A 739 -51.65 -28.66 -4.62
N PRO A 740 -52.12 -27.44 -4.95
CA PRO A 740 -51.38 -26.56 -5.85
C PRO A 740 -49.94 -26.29 -5.37
N ILE A 741 -49.01 -26.09 -6.32
CA ILE A 741 -47.61 -25.69 -6.03
C ILE A 741 -47.58 -24.17 -6.01
N GLY A 742 -46.75 -23.59 -5.15
CA GLY A 742 -46.60 -22.14 -5.03
C GLY A 742 -46.80 -21.66 -3.60
N GLU A 743 -47.03 -20.37 -3.44
CA GLU A 743 -47.26 -19.75 -2.13
C GLU A 743 -48.75 -19.84 -1.74
N HIS A 744 -48.99 -20.24 -0.49
CA HIS A 744 -50.31 -20.43 0.11
C HIS A 744 -50.38 -19.74 1.47
N SER A 745 -51.55 -19.29 1.88
CA SER A 745 -51.74 -18.67 3.20
C SER A 745 -52.09 -19.71 4.26
N VAL A 746 -51.51 -19.56 5.45
CA VAL A 746 -51.76 -20.39 6.63
C VAL A 746 -52.25 -19.46 7.73
N LYS A 747 -53.45 -19.72 8.22
CA LYS A 747 -54.09 -18.94 9.27
C LYS A 747 -54.37 -19.80 10.48
N VAL A 748 -53.93 -19.35 11.66
CA VAL A 748 -54.27 -19.93 12.94
C VAL A 748 -55.21 -19.00 13.67
N LYS A 749 -56.42 -19.46 13.99
CA LYS A 749 -57.40 -18.73 14.80
C LYS A 749 -57.44 -19.29 16.21
N VAL A 750 -57.51 -18.41 17.20
CA VAL A 750 -57.74 -18.75 18.59
C VAL A 750 -59.05 -18.13 19.02
N MET A 751 -59.94 -18.96 19.54
CA MET A 751 -61.18 -18.50 20.15
C MET A 751 -61.22 -19.00 21.59
N SER A 752 -61.84 -18.23 22.48
CA SER A 752 -61.99 -18.62 23.88
C SER A 752 -63.44 -18.57 24.35
N ARG A 753 -63.67 -19.22 25.49
CA ARG A 753 -64.89 -19.11 26.29
C ARG A 753 -64.58 -19.41 27.75
N HIS A 754 -65.55 -19.19 28.64
CA HIS A 754 -65.41 -19.63 30.03
C HIS A 754 -65.33 -21.15 30.13
N VAL A 755 -64.49 -21.63 31.05
CA VAL A 755 -64.33 -23.07 31.30
C VAL A 755 -65.67 -23.69 31.70
N ASN A 756 -66.03 -24.83 31.10
CA ASN A 756 -67.30 -25.53 31.28
C ASN A 756 -68.55 -24.71 30.90
N SER A 757 -68.43 -23.63 30.13
CA SER A 757 -69.59 -22.89 29.63
C SER A 757 -69.96 -23.37 28.22
N ASN A 758 -71.25 -23.25 27.89
CA ASN A 758 -71.77 -23.47 26.54
C ASN A 758 -71.86 -22.17 25.74
N ASP A 759 -71.11 -21.14 26.17
CA ASP A 759 -71.08 -19.87 25.46
C ASP A 759 -70.50 -20.07 24.05
N PRO A 760 -70.92 -19.24 23.09
CA PRO A 760 -70.27 -19.20 21.78
C PRO A 760 -68.78 -18.91 21.95
N TRP A 761 -67.98 -19.44 21.03
CA TRP A 761 -66.55 -19.19 20.98
C TRP A 761 -66.29 -17.74 20.53
N ASP A 762 -65.66 -16.96 21.39
CA ASP A 762 -65.29 -15.57 21.09
C ASP A 762 -63.90 -15.55 20.45
N LEU A 763 -63.77 -14.84 19.32
CA LEU A 763 -62.47 -14.71 18.65
C LEU A 763 -61.53 -13.85 19.50
N GLU A 764 -60.43 -14.44 19.95
CA GLU A 764 -59.41 -13.75 20.74
C GLU A 764 -58.32 -13.17 19.85
N ALA A 765 -57.79 -14.00 18.95
CA ALA A 765 -56.68 -13.63 18.08
C ALA A 765 -56.66 -14.48 16.82
N SER A 766 -56.03 -13.97 15.77
CA SER A 766 -55.69 -14.76 14.60
C SER A 766 -54.34 -14.34 14.05
N GLU A 767 -53.54 -15.31 13.63
CA GLU A 767 -52.26 -15.08 13.00
C GLU A 767 -52.26 -15.70 11.60
N THR A 768 -51.75 -14.98 10.60
CA THR A 768 -51.64 -15.47 9.22
C THR A 768 -50.20 -15.37 8.75
N LYS A 769 -49.67 -16.43 8.12
CA LYS A 769 -48.35 -16.44 7.44
C LYS A 769 -48.44 -17.17 6.11
N SER A 770 -47.38 -17.10 5.30
CA SER A 770 -47.29 -17.87 4.06
C SER A 770 -46.47 -19.16 4.20
N ILE A 771 -46.89 -20.19 3.46
CA ILE A 771 -46.17 -21.45 3.26
C ILE A 771 -46.01 -21.73 1.78
N THR A 772 -44.83 -22.14 1.35
CA THR A 772 -44.57 -22.51 -0.05
C THR A 772 -44.67 -24.01 -0.24
N ILE A 773 -45.54 -24.47 -1.14
CA ILE A 773 -45.75 -25.89 -1.46
C ILE A 773 -44.90 -26.27 -2.68
N GLN A 774 -44.00 -27.24 -2.50
CA GLN A 774 -43.07 -27.74 -3.51
C GLN A 774 -43.46 -29.14 -4.02
N ASN A 775 -42.90 -29.51 -5.17
CA ASN A 775 -43.13 -30.83 -5.74
C ASN A 775 -42.36 -31.90 -4.96
N LEU A 776 -42.84 -33.14 -5.03
CA LEU A 776 -42.20 -34.27 -4.35
C LEU A 776 -40.86 -34.65 -5.00
N ASN A 777 -40.73 -34.41 -6.31
CA ASN A 777 -39.60 -34.83 -7.14
C ASN A 777 -38.51 -33.77 -7.30
N ASP A 778 -38.68 -32.58 -6.73
CA ASP A 778 -37.68 -31.51 -6.82
C ASP A 778 -36.41 -31.93 -6.05
N ARG A 779 -35.24 -31.76 -6.67
CA ARG A 779 -33.92 -32.04 -6.07
C ARG A 779 -33.52 -30.98 -5.06
N PHE A 780 -34.01 -29.76 -5.24
CA PHE A 780 -33.82 -28.67 -4.29
C PHE A 780 -35.07 -27.78 -4.22
N GLY A 781 -35.05 -26.83 -3.29
CA GLY A 781 -36.08 -25.80 -3.22
C GLY A 781 -35.50 -24.54 -2.64
N ILE A 782 -36.10 -23.39 -2.96
CA ILE A 782 -35.63 -22.09 -2.51
C ILE A 782 -36.76 -21.27 -1.89
N LYS A 783 -36.41 -20.35 -1.00
CA LYS A 783 -37.31 -19.31 -0.48
C LYS A 783 -36.54 -18.02 -0.27
N LEU A 784 -37.00 -16.95 -0.88
CA LEU A 784 -36.54 -15.60 -0.60
C LEU A 784 -37.26 -15.08 0.65
N VAL A 785 -36.50 -14.55 1.59
CA VAL A 785 -37.02 -13.89 2.78
C VAL A 785 -36.48 -12.47 2.81
N ALA A 786 -37.35 -11.49 3.03
CA ALA A 786 -36.98 -10.10 3.24
C ALA A 786 -37.22 -9.72 4.71
N TYR A 787 -36.32 -8.94 5.31
CA TYR A 787 -36.49 -8.39 6.65
C TYR A 787 -35.84 -7.02 6.77
N PRO A 788 -36.54 -5.98 7.29
CA PRO A 788 -37.96 -5.98 7.63
C PRO A 788 -38.85 -6.04 6.37
N THR A 789 -40.09 -6.51 6.52
CA THR A 789 -41.11 -6.54 5.45
C THR A 789 -41.94 -5.26 5.38
N GLU A 790 -41.83 -4.41 6.39
CA GLU A 790 -42.45 -3.09 6.44
C GLU A 790 -41.39 -2.05 6.81
N LEU A 791 -41.44 -0.91 6.12
CA LEU A 791 -40.57 0.24 6.34
C LEU A 791 -41.42 1.51 6.39
N GLU A 792 -40.94 2.54 7.08
CA GLU A 792 -41.56 3.88 7.02
C GLU A 792 -40.66 4.81 6.20
N GLY A 793 -41.17 5.36 5.11
CA GLY A 793 -40.47 6.26 4.17
C GLY A 793 -39.37 5.62 3.32
N GLY A 794 -38.75 4.53 3.79
CA GLY A 794 -37.72 3.73 3.12
C GLY A 794 -36.74 3.12 4.12
N GLY A 795 -35.77 2.33 3.67
CA GLY A 795 -34.76 1.75 4.56
C GLY A 795 -34.06 0.50 4.03
N GLU A 796 -33.14 -0.01 4.85
CA GLU A 796 -32.36 -1.22 4.55
C GLU A 796 -33.20 -2.48 4.77
N VAL A 797 -33.12 -3.41 3.82
CA VAL A 797 -33.75 -4.73 3.85
C VAL A 797 -32.70 -5.81 3.65
N TYR A 798 -32.69 -6.75 4.58
CA TYR A 798 -31.93 -7.98 4.53
C TYR A 798 -32.70 -9.02 3.72
N LEU A 799 -32.08 -9.47 2.63
CA LEU A 799 -32.61 -10.53 1.77
C LEU A 799 -31.84 -11.81 2.04
N GLN A 800 -32.54 -12.89 2.35
CA GLN A 800 -31.97 -14.22 2.51
C GLN A 800 -32.58 -15.16 1.49
N VAL A 801 -31.74 -15.76 0.66
CA VAL A 801 -32.14 -16.90 -0.18
C VAL A 801 -31.86 -18.15 0.64
N LYS A 802 -32.93 -18.74 1.17
CA LYS A 802 -32.89 -20.01 1.89
C LYS A 802 -33.06 -21.15 0.90
N ALA A 803 -32.29 -22.22 1.08
CA ALA A 803 -32.39 -23.39 0.22
C ALA A 803 -32.53 -24.69 1.00
N TRP A 804 -33.16 -25.66 0.36
CA TRP A 804 -33.31 -27.03 0.82
C TRP A 804 -32.71 -27.98 -0.19
N ASN A 805 -31.94 -28.96 0.27
CA ASN A 805 -31.37 -30.02 -0.53
C ASN A 805 -32.11 -31.31 -0.27
N TYR A 806 -32.59 -31.93 -1.35
CA TYR A 806 -33.38 -33.14 -1.30
C TYR A 806 -32.74 -34.31 -2.06
N ASP A 807 -31.70 -34.04 -2.83
CA ASP A 807 -30.96 -35.00 -3.65
C ASP A 807 -29.85 -35.72 -2.86
N GLY A 808 -29.42 -35.16 -1.73
CA GLY A 808 -28.33 -35.70 -0.92
C GLY A 808 -26.93 -35.54 -1.54
N SER A 809 -26.84 -34.78 -2.63
CA SER A 809 -25.59 -34.38 -3.30
C SER A 809 -25.47 -32.85 -3.32
N MET A 810 -24.26 -32.29 -3.43
CA MET A 810 -24.09 -30.84 -3.52
C MET A 810 -24.59 -30.34 -4.89
N ILE A 811 -25.52 -29.38 -4.90
CA ILE A 811 -26.15 -28.90 -6.15
C ILE A 811 -25.60 -27.51 -6.48
N PRO A 812 -24.83 -27.34 -7.58
CA PRO A 812 -24.49 -26.01 -8.08
C PRO A 812 -25.73 -25.34 -8.64
N VAL A 813 -25.93 -24.06 -8.33
CA VAL A 813 -27.07 -23.28 -8.80
C VAL A 813 -26.65 -21.93 -9.33
N ARG A 814 -27.32 -21.48 -10.40
CA ARG A 814 -27.09 -20.18 -11.03
C ARG A 814 -28.42 -19.46 -11.22
N GLY A 815 -28.38 -18.14 -11.40
CA GLY A 815 -29.59 -17.38 -11.67
C GLY A 815 -29.42 -15.91 -11.37
N PHE A 816 -30.47 -15.27 -10.84
CA PHE A 816 -30.43 -13.85 -10.52
C PHE A 816 -31.45 -13.45 -9.45
N ILE A 817 -31.18 -12.32 -8.79
CA ILE A 817 -32.18 -11.58 -8.02
C ILE A 817 -32.63 -10.35 -8.82
N GLU A 818 -33.93 -10.08 -8.82
CA GLU A 818 -34.56 -8.96 -9.51
C GLU A 818 -35.26 -8.06 -8.49
N ILE A 819 -34.85 -6.80 -8.43
CA ILE A 819 -35.45 -5.76 -7.56
C ILE A 819 -35.90 -4.62 -8.46
N ASN A 820 -37.20 -4.32 -8.48
CA ASN A 820 -37.77 -3.24 -9.28
C ASN A 820 -37.32 -3.27 -10.77
N GLY A 821 -37.16 -4.47 -11.35
CA GLY A 821 -36.75 -4.68 -12.75
C GLY A 821 -35.23 -4.68 -13.01
N LYS A 822 -34.37 -4.44 -12.01
CA LYS A 822 -32.92 -4.56 -12.13
C LYS A 822 -32.47 -5.97 -11.70
N ARG A 823 -31.73 -6.67 -12.57
CA ARG A 823 -31.23 -8.03 -12.33
C ARG A 823 -29.77 -8.04 -11.89
N GLU A 824 -29.46 -8.93 -10.97
CA GLU A 824 -28.11 -9.20 -10.48
C GLU A 824 -27.87 -10.71 -10.43
N ASN A 825 -26.80 -11.17 -11.10
CA ASN A 825 -26.53 -12.59 -11.26
C ASN A 825 -26.08 -13.24 -9.95
N ILE A 826 -26.45 -14.50 -9.79
CA ILE A 826 -26.12 -15.37 -8.68
C ILE A 826 -25.39 -16.60 -9.21
N ASP A 827 -24.26 -16.96 -8.60
CA ASP A 827 -23.61 -18.27 -8.73
C ASP A 827 -23.36 -18.79 -7.31
N ALA A 828 -23.98 -19.91 -6.94
CA ALA A 828 -23.95 -20.47 -5.60
C ALA A 828 -23.97 -22.00 -5.61
N LYS A 829 -23.81 -22.60 -4.43
CA LYS A 829 -23.91 -24.06 -4.24
C LYS A 829 -24.82 -24.33 -3.06
N ILE A 830 -25.78 -25.23 -3.24
CA ILE A 830 -26.65 -25.74 -2.19
C ILE A 830 -25.93 -26.90 -1.49
N PRO A 831 -25.55 -26.76 -0.20
CA PRO A 831 -24.90 -27.82 0.56
C PRO A 831 -25.79 -29.07 0.68
N ILE A 832 -25.16 -30.23 0.87
CA ILE A 832 -25.86 -31.53 1.04
C ILE A 832 -26.84 -31.49 2.21
N SER A 833 -26.50 -30.78 3.28
CA SER A 833 -27.30 -30.68 4.51
C SER A 833 -28.32 -29.54 4.51
N ALA A 834 -28.44 -28.78 3.42
CA ALA A 834 -29.27 -27.58 3.41
C ALA A 834 -30.73 -27.92 3.73
N ASN A 835 -31.27 -27.34 4.81
CA ASN A 835 -32.64 -27.58 5.23
C ASN A 835 -33.35 -26.27 5.61
N GLY A 836 -33.35 -25.32 4.68
CA GLY A 836 -33.83 -23.95 4.90
C GLY A 836 -32.73 -23.02 5.40
N ASP A 837 -31.48 -23.44 5.22
CA ASP A 837 -30.31 -22.64 5.53
C ASP A 837 -30.14 -21.52 4.49
N PRO A 838 -29.72 -20.32 4.90
CA PRO A 838 -29.40 -19.25 3.96
C PRO A 838 -28.16 -19.65 3.15
N ILE A 839 -28.32 -19.75 1.83
CA ILE A 839 -27.20 -19.95 0.90
C ILE A 839 -26.64 -18.63 0.39
N ILE A 840 -27.44 -17.55 0.47
CA ILE A 840 -27.07 -16.20 0.08
C ILE A 840 -27.75 -15.22 1.04
N THR A 841 -27.01 -14.22 1.49
CA THR A 841 -27.55 -13.07 2.24
C THR A 841 -27.11 -11.78 1.58
N LEU A 842 -28.05 -10.88 1.29
CA LEU A 842 -27.83 -9.59 0.65
C LEU A 842 -28.45 -8.49 1.52
N ARG A 843 -27.87 -7.29 1.49
CA ARG A 843 -28.48 -6.08 2.07
C ARG A 843 -28.85 -5.13 0.94
N ARG A 844 -30.07 -4.60 0.94
CA ARG A 844 -30.58 -3.75 -0.13
C ARG A 844 -31.42 -2.62 0.44
N ASN A 845 -31.19 -1.41 -0.03
CA ASN A 845 -32.02 -0.27 0.31
C ASN A 845 -33.27 -0.23 -0.58
N ILE A 846 -34.44 -0.11 0.05
CA ILE A 846 -35.73 0.04 -0.65
C ILE A 846 -36.26 1.44 -0.37
N VAL A 847 -36.62 2.14 -1.43
CA VAL A 847 -36.99 3.57 -1.41
C VAL A 847 -38.23 3.82 -2.26
N GLY A 848 -39.03 4.80 -1.83
CA GLY A 848 -40.31 5.13 -2.44
C GLY A 848 -41.48 4.49 -1.69
N VAL A 849 -42.57 5.23 -1.49
CA VAL A 849 -43.77 4.72 -0.82
C VAL A 849 -44.49 3.76 -1.76
N GLY A 850 -44.80 2.56 -1.27
CA GLY A 850 -45.47 1.53 -2.06
C GLY A 850 -45.02 0.12 -1.72
N VAL A 851 -45.57 -0.84 -2.46
CA VAL A 851 -45.22 -2.27 -2.34
C VAL A 851 -44.13 -2.59 -3.35
N HIS A 852 -42.96 -3.01 -2.87
CA HIS A 852 -41.84 -3.43 -3.69
C HIS A 852 -41.79 -4.95 -3.77
N THR A 853 -41.83 -5.49 -4.98
CA THR A 853 -41.68 -6.94 -5.23
C THR A 853 -40.24 -7.26 -5.61
N ILE A 854 -39.67 -8.22 -4.90
CA ILE A 854 -38.32 -8.74 -5.11
C ILE A 854 -38.45 -10.19 -5.53
N LYS A 855 -37.77 -10.58 -6.59
CA LYS A 855 -37.84 -11.94 -7.13
C LYS A 855 -36.44 -12.55 -7.16
N VAL A 856 -36.34 -13.83 -6.86
CA VAL A 856 -35.13 -14.63 -7.09
C VAL A 856 -35.47 -15.77 -8.02
N PHE A 857 -34.57 -16.02 -8.97
CA PHE A 857 -34.56 -17.16 -9.86
C PHE A 857 -33.28 -17.94 -9.62
N LEU A 858 -33.37 -19.24 -9.39
CA LEU A 858 -32.24 -20.15 -9.39
C LEU A 858 -32.56 -21.41 -10.17
N ASP A 859 -31.61 -21.84 -10.99
CA ASP A 859 -31.61 -23.12 -11.68
C ASP A 859 -30.35 -23.92 -11.31
N ASN A 860 -30.25 -25.17 -11.77
CA ASN A 860 -29.05 -25.99 -11.59
C ASN A 860 -28.25 -26.22 -12.89
N HIS A 861 -28.40 -25.35 -13.89
CA HIS A 861 -27.83 -25.55 -15.21
C HIS A 861 -27.07 -24.32 -15.76
N ASP A 862 -27.78 -23.29 -16.21
CA ASP A 862 -27.22 -22.16 -16.97
C ASP A 862 -27.55 -20.77 -16.37
N GLY A 863 -28.50 -20.70 -15.45
CA GLY A 863 -28.95 -19.47 -14.79
C GLY A 863 -30.02 -18.70 -15.56
N GLU A 864 -30.60 -19.29 -16.61
CA GLU A 864 -31.63 -18.65 -17.44
C GLU A 864 -32.99 -19.37 -17.32
N PRO A 865 -34.12 -18.63 -17.29
CA PRO A 865 -35.46 -19.21 -17.21
C PRO A 865 -35.93 -19.70 -18.59
N ASN A 866 -35.33 -20.78 -19.08
CA ASN A 866 -35.51 -21.30 -20.44
C ASN A 866 -36.04 -22.75 -20.49
N GLY A 867 -36.29 -23.35 -19.33
CA GLY A 867 -36.74 -24.73 -19.13
C GLY A 867 -35.62 -25.77 -19.09
N ALA A 868 -34.34 -25.37 -19.13
CA ALA A 868 -33.19 -26.26 -19.05
C ALA A 868 -32.77 -26.44 -17.58
N GLY A 869 -32.77 -27.70 -17.12
CA GLY A 869 -32.48 -28.00 -15.72
C GLY A 869 -33.71 -27.88 -14.82
N GLU A 870 -33.49 -27.90 -13.52
CA GLU A 870 -34.52 -27.70 -12.50
C GLU A 870 -34.52 -26.24 -12.06
N GLU A 871 -35.63 -25.55 -12.32
CA GLU A 871 -35.79 -24.12 -12.14
C GLU A 871 -36.71 -23.79 -10.96
N HIS A 872 -36.32 -22.81 -10.16
CA HIS A 872 -37.11 -22.34 -9.03
C HIS A 872 -37.20 -20.82 -8.97
N TRP A 873 -38.39 -20.33 -8.64
CA TRP A 873 -38.69 -18.93 -8.40
C TRP A 873 -39.13 -18.73 -6.96
N SER A 874 -38.75 -17.60 -6.37
CA SER A 874 -39.35 -17.14 -5.12
C SER A 874 -39.46 -15.63 -5.12
N GLU A 875 -40.52 -15.11 -4.50
CA GLU A 875 -40.75 -13.68 -4.38
C GLU A 875 -40.83 -13.29 -2.90
N ALA A 876 -40.49 -12.04 -2.61
CA ALA A 876 -40.70 -11.41 -1.32
C ALA A 876 -41.19 -9.97 -1.56
N THR A 877 -42.06 -9.49 -0.67
CA THR A 877 -42.58 -8.12 -0.73
C THR A 877 -42.10 -7.32 0.47
N VAL A 878 -41.83 -6.05 0.22
CA VAL A 878 -41.56 -5.05 1.26
C VAL A 878 -42.50 -3.88 1.03
N GLU A 879 -43.31 -3.57 2.03
CA GLU A 879 -44.18 -2.39 2.03
C GLU A 879 -43.45 -1.22 2.66
N VAL A 880 -43.32 -0.12 1.90
CA VAL A 880 -42.83 1.15 2.43
C VAL A 880 -44.04 2.05 2.66
N LYS A 881 -44.43 2.21 3.93
CA LYS A 881 -45.51 3.08 4.38
C LYS A 881 -45.04 4.54 4.40
N SER A 882 -45.97 5.47 4.22
CA SER A 882 -45.69 6.89 4.43
C SER A 882 -45.36 7.15 5.90
N MET A 883 -44.34 7.98 6.14
CA MET A 883 -43.95 8.38 7.48
C MET A 883 -44.66 9.68 7.87
N ASN A 884 -45.18 9.78 9.10
CA ASN A 884 -45.73 11.02 9.62
C ASN A 884 -44.63 11.87 10.29
N GLY A 885 -44.64 13.18 10.07
CA GLY A 885 -43.62 14.08 10.61
C GLY A 885 -43.74 15.52 10.11
N THR A 886 -43.07 16.43 10.81
CA THR A 886 -43.06 17.87 10.51
C THR A 886 -41.80 18.34 9.80
N GLU A 887 -40.81 17.46 9.61
CA GLU A 887 -39.49 17.79 9.07
C GLU A 887 -38.99 16.67 8.15
N LEU A 888 -38.11 16.99 7.21
CA LEU A 888 -37.48 16.01 6.31
C LEU A 888 -36.78 14.90 7.11
N LYS A 889 -36.77 13.67 6.59
CA LYS A 889 -36.04 12.55 7.20
C LYS A 889 -35.17 11.81 6.19
N GLN A 890 -33.92 11.55 6.52
CA GLN A 890 -33.10 10.57 5.79
C GLN A 890 -33.63 9.17 6.10
N VAL A 891 -34.03 8.44 5.07
CA VAL A 891 -34.57 7.08 5.19
C VAL A 891 -33.56 6.02 4.78
N SER A 892 -32.56 6.38 3.97
CA SER A 892 -31.53 5.45 3.51
C SER A 892 -30.28 6.19 3.01
N PHE A 893 -29.14 5.52 3.05
CA PHE A 893 -27.86 5.96 2.51
C PHE A 893 -27.11 4.75 1.92
N GLU A 894 -26.52 4.90 0.75
CA GLU A 894 -25.70 3.87 0.11
C GLU A 894 -24.56 4.48 -0.71
N CYS A 895 -23.47 3.75 -0.90
CA CYS A 895 -22.32 4.11 -1.69
C CYS A 895 -21.98 3.00 -2.70
N ASP A 896 -21.67 3.39 -3.93
CA ASP A 896 -21.24 2.47 -4.98
C ASP A 896 -19.77 2.03 -4.74
N ASN A 897 -19.47 0.75 -4.94
CA ASN A 897 -18.11 0.21 -4.83
C ASN A 897 -17.15 0.88 -5.84
N PRO A 898 -16.11 1.59 -5.39
CA PRO A 898 -15.18 2.25 -6.29
C PRO A 898 -14.27 1.23 -6.99
N LYS A 899 -14.12 1.38 -8.31
CA LYS A 899 -13.15 0.62 -9.11
C LYS A 899 -12.02 1.52 -9.56
N PHE A 900 -10.83 1.22 -9.07
CA PHE A 900 -9.61 1.94 -9.41
C PHE A 900 -9.08 1.51 -10.77
N ASN A 901 -9.01 2.49 -11.67
CA ASN A 901 -8.45 2.33 -13.00
C ASN A 901 -7.19 3.17 -13.13
N TRP A 902 -6.16 2.58 -13.74
CA TRP A 902 -4.96 3.30 -14.11
C TRP A 902 -5.29 4.26 -15.27
N ASN A 903 -4.87 5.51 -15.15
CA ASN A 903 -5.07 6.52 -16.20
C ASN A 903 -3.76 7.01 -16.83
N GLY A 904 -2.65 6.32 -16.56
CA GLY A 904 -1.30 6.73 -16.96
C GLY A 904 -0.50 7.49 -15.89
N ILE A 905 -1.11 7.88 -14.76
CA ILE A 905 -0.49 8.76 -13.75
C ILE A 905 -0.77 8.31 -12.31
N GLU A 906 -2.02 7.95 -12.01
CA GLU A 906 -2.45 7.44 -10.71
C GLU A 906 -3.66 6.53 -10.91
N TYR A 907 -3.97 5.72 -9.90
CA TYR A 907 -5.23 4.99 -9.89
C TYR A 907 -6.34 5.93 -9.45
N LYS A 908 -7.39 6.04 -10.29
CA LYS A 908 -8.59 6.82 -9.98
C LYS A 908 -9.81 5.93 -9.87
N ALA A 909 -10.65 6.23 -8.88
CA ALA A 909 -11.99 5.68 -8.77
C ALA A 909 -12.99 6.78 -8.40
N THR A 910 -14.19 6.73 -8.97
CA THR A 910 -15.28 7.61 -8.54
C THR A 910 -16.06 6.91 -7.44
N LEU A 911 -16.18 7.59 -6.30
CA LEU A 911 -17.07 7.20 -5.21
C LEU A 911 -18.38 7.98 -5.34
N VAL A 912 -19.48 7.27 -5.42
CA VAL A 912 -20.82 7.85 -5.53
C VAL A 912 -21.64 7.35 -4.35
N CYS A 913 -22.03 8.27 -3.47
CA CYS A 913 -22.96 7.98 -2.39
C CYS A 913 -24.31 8.64 -2.65
N LYS A 914 -25.40 8.01 -2.24
CA LYS A 914 -26.78 8.44 -2.47
C LYS A 914 -27.48 8.45 -1.13
N ALA A 915 -28.00 9.61 -0.71
CA ALA A 915 -28.93 9.70 0.39
C ALA A 915 -30.35 9.81 -0.14
N PHE A 916 -31.26 9.12 0.53
CA PHE A 916 -32.68 9.16 0.22
C PHE A 916 -33.38 9.91 1.35
N VAL A 917 -33.98 11.05 1.01
CA VAL A 917 -34.62 11.96 1.96
C VAL A 917 -36.11 12.02 1.66
N TYR A 918 -36.91 11.60 2.63
CA TYR A 918 -38.36 11.62 2.57
C TYR A 918 -38.93 12.90 3.16
N ASN A 919 -39.95 13.46 2.51
CA ASN A 919 -40.71 14.59 3.04
C ASN A 919 -42.04 14.12 3.66
N PRO A 920 -42.12 14.01 5.00
CA PRO A 920 -43.35 13.59 5.68
C PRO A 920 -44.38 14.72 5.86
N THR A 921 -44.04 15.95 5.47
CA THR A 921 -44.93 17.11 5.63
C THR A 921 -46.01 17.12 4.55
N GLN A 922 -47.12 17.81 4.81
CA GLN A 922 -48.21 17.96 3.83
C GLN A 922 -47.87 18.97 2.71
N GLU A 923 -46.78 19.73 2.86
CA GLU A 923 -46.36 20.77 1.92
C GLU A 923 -45.05 20.39 1.21
N ASN A 924 -44.77 21.04 0.09
CA ASN A 924 -43.52 20.84 -0.64
C ASN A 924 -42.38 21.60 0.05
N VAL A 925 -41.22 20.96 0.18
CA VAL A 925 -40.03 21.60 0.74
C VAL A 925 -39.11 22.05 -0.38
N PHE A 926 -38.96 23.37 -0.54
CA PHE A 926 -38.03 23.98 -1.48
C PHE A 926 -36.63 24.06 -0.86
N LEU A 927 -35.62 23.56 -1.55
CA LEU A 927 -34.24 23.57 -1.07
C LEU A 927 -33.48 24.78 -1.58
N ASN A 928 -32.72 25.43 -0.70
CA ASN A 928 -31.79 26.50 -1.06
C ASN A 928 -30.40 25.92 -1.35
N ALA A 929 -29.90 25.07 -0.45
CA ALA A 929 -28.59 24.44 -0.57
C ALA A 929 -28.57 23.06 0.08
N VAL A 930 -27.70 22.18 -0.42
CA VAL A 930 -27.26 20.97 0.27
C VAL A 930 -25.74 20.93 0.26
N SER A 931 -25.13 20.68 1.41
CA SER A 931 -23.67 20.66 1.54
C SER A 931 -23.19 19.55 2.45
N VAL A 932 -22.00 19.01 2.19
CA VAL A 932 -21.35 18.06 3.10
C VAL A 932 -20.60 18.85 4.17
N SER A 933 -20.95 18.62 5.43
CA SER A 933 -20.31 19.29 6.58
C SER A 933 -19.08 18.53 7.08
N GLU A 934 -19.13 17.20 7.08
CA GLU A 934 -18.09 16.33 7.62
C GLU A 934 -18.20 14.96 6.95
N TRP A 935 -17.08 14.26 6.79
CA TRP A 935 -17.06 12.87 6.34
C TRP A 935 -15.86 12.15 6.92
N HIS A 936 -15.96 10.83 7.07
CA HIS A 936 -14.94 9.98 7.68
C HIS A 936 -14.93 8.61 6.99
N THR A 937 -13.75 7.99 6.88
CA THR A 937 -13.64 6.56 6.56
C THR A 937 -12.74 5.87 7.57
N ASP A 938 -12.99 4.58 7.84
CA ASP A 938 -12.22 3.79 8.80
C ASP A 938 -10.83 3.37 8.30
N ASN A 939 -10.63 3.32 6.98
CA ASN A 939 -9.31 3.16 6.36
C ASN A 939 -8.70 4.54 6.06
N SER A 940 -7.60 4.86 6.76
CA SER A 940 -6.92 6.16 6.67
C SER A 940 -6.29 6.42 5.29
N ASP A 941 -5.89 5.37 4.58
CA ASP A 941 -5.33 5.49 3.22
C ASP A 941 -6.43 5.82 2.22
N PHE A 942 -7.62 5.26 2.38
CA PHE A 942 -8.77 5.61 1.56
C PHE A 942 -9.32 7.00 1.88
N THR A 943 -9.35 7.38 3.16
CA THR A 943 -9.66 8.77 3.57
C THR A 943 -8.73 9.72 2.84
N ARG A 944 -7.41 9.45 2.87
CA ARG A 944 -6.40 10.27 2.19
C ARG A 944 -6.51 10.24 0.67
N SER A 945 -7.13 9.21 0.11
CA SER A 945 -7.35 9.08 -1.33
C SER A 945 -8.52 9.94 -1.82
N LEU A 946 -9.53 10.19 -0.99
CA LEU A 946 -10.71 11.00 -1.37
C LEU A 946 -10.36 12.49 -1.53
N GLY A 947 -11.00 13.14 -2.49
CA GLY A 947 -10.91 14.58 -2.69
C GLY A 947 -11.49 15.38 -1.52
N SER A 948 -10.96 16.59 -1.31
CA SER A 948 -11.31 17.46 -0.17
C SER A 948 -12.74 18.01 -0.20
N SER A 949 -13.46 17.85 -1.32
CA SER A 949 -14.81 18.37 -1.51
C SER A 949 -15.70 17.35 -2.19
N TRP A 950 -16.97 17.30 -1.77
CA TRP A 950 -18.00 16.51 -2.41
C TRP A 950 -18.80 17.36 -3.39
N THR A 951 -19.01 16.85 -4.59
CA THR A 951 -20.03 17.41 -5.50
C THR A 951 -21.39 16.86 -5.08
N VAL A 952 -22.37 17.74 -4.87
CA VAL A 952 -23.72 17.35 -4.43
C VAL A 952 -24.72 17.68 -5.52
N GLU A 953 -25.47 16.67 -5.97
CA GLU A 953 -26.59 16.81 -6.89
C GLU A 953 -27.89 16.56 -6.10
N TYR A 954 -28.80 17.52 -6.12
CA TYR A 954 -30.06 17.47 -5.36
C TYR A 954 -31.20 18.14 -6.13
N PRO A 955 -32.47 17.73 -5.92
CA PRO A 955 -33.61 18.40 -6.52
C PRO A 955 -33.89 19.75 -5.84
N THR A 956 -34.43 20.70 -6.59
CA THR A 956 -34.82 22.02 -6.05
C THR A 956 -36.05 21.95 -5.14
N VAL A 957 -36.87 20.90 -5.28
CA VAL A 957 -38.10 20.67 -4.50
C VAL A 957 -38.19 19.21 -4.11
N ILE A 958 -38.48 18.93 -2.85
CA ILE A 958 -38.92 17.62 -2.38
C ILE A 958 -40.44 17.68 -2.19
N GLN A 959 -41.19 16.94 -3.02
CA GLN A 959 -42.66 16.94 -2.97
C GLN A 959 -43.16 16.33 -1.65
N SER A 960 -44.32 16.78 -1.20
CA SER A 960 -45.04 16.18 -0.07
C SER A 960 -45.23 14.67 -0.26
N SER A 961 -44.91 13.89 0.78
CA SER A 961 -45.02 12.44 0.81
C SER A 961 -44.18 11.69 -0.25
N GLU A 962 -43.13 12.32 -0.77
CA GLU A 962 -42.21 11.69 -1.72
C GLU A 962 -40.77 11.63 -1.17
N THR A 963 -39.99 10.72 -1.74
CA THR A 963 -38.55 10.55 -1.45
C THR A 963 -37.73 11.18 -2.56
N ALA A 964 -36.85 12.11 -2.20
CA ALA A 964 -35.83 12.66 -3.09
C ALA A 964 -34.50 11.91 -2.92
N THR A 965 -33.75 11.78 -4.03
CA THR A 965 -32.37 11.29 -3.99
C THR A 965 -31.41 12.48 -4.04
N ILE A 966 -30.47 12.51 -3.12
CA ILE A 966 -29.34 13.43 -3.09
C ILE A 966 -28.09 12.62 -3.39
N ILE A 967 -27.34 12.99 -4.43
CA ILE A 967 -26.17 12.25 -4.89
C ILE A 967 -24.91 13.03 -4.51
N PHE A 968 -24.03 12.38 -3.75
CA PHE A 968 -22.73 12.89 -3.36
C PHE A 968 -21.67 12.17 -4.18
N LYS A 969 -20.84 12.93 -4.90
CA LYS A 969 -19.74 12.39 -5.70
C LYS A 969 -18.42 12.88 -5.15
N ASN A 970 -17.49 11.96 -5.03
CA ASN A 970 -16.10 12.23 -4.72
C ASN A 970 -15.21 11.38 -5.64
N THR A 971 -13.99 11.82 -5.91
CA THR A 971 -13.03 11.05 -6.68
C THR A 971 -11.90 10.66 -5.75
N ALA A 972 -11.62 9.36 -5.69
CA ALA A 972 -10.50 8.80 -4.97
C ALA A 972 -9.28 8.69 -5.89
N HIS A 973 -8.12 9.09 -5.38
CA HIS A 973 -6.84 9.15 -6.07
C HIS A 973 -5.79 8.44 -5.23
N THR A 974 -5.16 7.40 -5.76
CA THR A 974 -4.14 6.64 -5.00
C THR A 974 -3.03 6.09 -5.90
N GLY A 975 -1.87 5.81 -5.31
CA GLY A 975 -0.73 5.18 -6.00
C GLY A 975 -0.79 3.66 -5.89
N LEU A 976 -0.03 2.95 -6.74
CA LEU A 976 -0.07 1.48 -6.78
C LEU A 976 0.20 0.83 -5.43
N ILE A 977 1.22 1.30 -4.69
CA ILE A 977 1.63 0.70 -3.42
C ILE A 977 0.48 0.76 -2.40
N THR A 978 -0.12 1.93 -2.23
CA THR A 978 -1.26 2.10 -1.31
C THR A 978 -2.47 1.32 -1.82
N LEU A 979 -2.69 1.26 -3.13
CA LEU A 979 -3.76 0.46 -3.71
C LEU A 979 -3.57 -1.03 -3.41
N GLU A 980 -2.44 -1.63 -3.79
CA GLU A 980 -2.23 -3.08 -3.68
C GLU A 980 -1.97 -3.55 -2.25
N ARG A 981 -1.35 -2.73 -1.40
CA ARG A 981 -1.02 -3.11 -0.02
C ARG A 981 -2.17 -2.84 0.96
N ASP A 982 -2.82 -1.70 0.82
CA ASP A 982 -3.65 -1.13 1.90
C ASP A 982 -5.13 -0.93 1.51
N LEU A 983 -5.49 -1.04 0.23
CA LEU A 983 -6.86 -0.73 -0.24
C LEU A 983 -7.50 -1.87 -1.04
N PHE A 984 -6.77 -2.58 -1.89
CA PHE A 984 -7.32 -3.52 -2.86
C PHE A 984 -7.94 -4.73 -2.15
N GLY A 985 -9.23 -4.95 -2.42
CA GLY A 985 -10.00 -6.00 -1.75
C GLY A 985 -10.41 -5.66 -0.32
N ASP A 986 -10.07 -4.47 0.19
CA ASP A 986 -10.44 -4.02 1.52
C ASP A 986 -11.91 -3.58 1.58
N TYR A 987 -12.51 -3.73 2.76
CA TYR A 987 -13.88 -3.29 3.08
C TYR A 987 -13.81 -2.06 3.97
N ILE A 988 -14.30 -0.93 3.46
CA ILE A 988 -14.10 0.38 4.06
C ILE A 988 -15.45 0.98 4.42
N SER A 989 -15.64 1.35 5.68
CA SER A 989 -16.82 2.07 6.14
C SER A 989 -16.66 3.55 5.86
N ILE A 990 -17.69 4.17 5.29
CA ILE A 990 -17.78 5.61 5.05
C ILE A 990 -18.94 6.20 5.83
N SER A 991 -18.68 7.31 6.52
CA SER A 991 -19.68 8.17 7.17
C SER A 991 -19.67 9.55 6.51
N LEU A 992 -20.84 10.07 6.15
CA LEU A 992 -21.00 11.35 5.48
C LEU A 992 -22.11 12.15 6.15
N LYS A 993 -21.72 13.25 6.79
CA LYS A 993 -22.62 14.19 7.47
C LYS A 993 -22.90 15.39 6.58
N TYR A 994 -24.16 15.59 6.20
CA TYR A 994 -24.56 16.65 5.27
C TYR A 994 -25.70 17.50 5.84
N VAL A 995 -25.73 18.76 5.42
CA VAL A 995 -26.72 19.77 5.81
C VAL A 995 -27.63 20.03 4.63
N VAL A 996 -28.93 19.93 4.88
CA VAL A 996 -29.99 20.32 3.95
C VAL A 996 -30.58 21.63 4.46
N SER A 997 -30.53 22.68 3.64
CA SER A 997 -31.01 24.02 3.97
C SER A 997 -32.29 24.33 3.17
N PRO A 998 -33.48 24.23 3.78
CA PRO A 998 -34.73 24.66 3.15
C PRO A 998 -34.74 26.18 2.91
N GLN A 999 -35.50 26.65 1.91
CA GLN A 999 -35.69 28.09 1.68
C GLN A 999 -36.39 28.78 2.86
N ASN A 1000 -37.32 28.08 3.50
CA ASN A 1000 -38.08 28.55 4.66
C ASN A 1000 -37.96 27.50 5.77
N GLY A 1001 -37.02 27.68 6.71
CA GLY A 1001 -36.80 26.75 7.81
C GLY A 1001 -35.39 26.81 8.37
N ASN A 1002 -35.14 25.98 9.38
CA ASN A 1002 -33.79 25.77 9.91
C ASN A 1002 -33.06 24.70 9.11
N ASP A 1003 -31.73 24.75 9.14
CA ASP A 1003 -30.87 23.72 8.57
C ASP A 1003 -31.11 22.36 9.24
N ILE A 1004 -31.20 21.31 8.43
CA ILE A 1004 -31.40 19.93 8.87
C ILE A 1004 -30.12 19.16 8.63
N ILE A 1005 -29.59 18.53 9.67
CA ILE A 1005 -28.33 17.78 9.61
C ILE A 1005 -28.64 16.29 9.55
N PHE A 1006 -28.10 15.62 8.54
CA PHE A 1006 -28.18 14.17 8.39
C PHE A 1006 -26.79 13.55 8.44
N THR A 1007 -26.73 12.25 8.71
CA THR A 1007 -25.51 11.46 8.65
C THR A 1007 -25.83 10.13 7.99
N GLY A 1008 -25.21 9.86 6.85
CA GLY A 1008 -25.27 8.60 6.14
C GLY A 1008 -24.04 7.77 6.43
N ILE A 1009 -24.19 6.45 6.60
CA ILE A 1009 -23.09 5.52 6.81
C ILE A 1009 -23.29 4.31 5.90
N ASP A 1010 -22.23 3.86 5.23
CA ASP A 1010 -22.25 2.62 4.42
C ASP A 1010 -20.86 1.95 4.40
N THR A 1011 -20.75 0.72 3.90
CA THR A 1011 -19.47 0.01 3.70
C THR A 1011 -19.28 -0.32 2.22
N ILE A 1012 -18.12 0.06 1.68
CA ILE A 1012 -17.74 -0.16 0.29
C ILE A 1012 -16.60 -1.17 0.19
N ASN A 1013 -16.50 -1.88 -0.94
CA ASN A 1013 -15.37 -2.72 -1.29
C ASN A 1013 -14.58 -2.08 -2.45
N ILE A 1014 -13.25 -2.02 -2.30
CA ILE A 1014 -12.36 -1.43 -3.29
C ILE A 1014 -11.90 -2.48 -4.32
N GLY A 1015 -12.20 -2.24 -5.60
CA GLY A 1015 -11.72 -3.06 -6.72
C GLY A 1015 -10.65 -2.39 -7.57
N GLN A 1016 -9.92 -3.17 -8.37
CA GLN A 1016 -8.90 -2.73 -9.36
C GLN A 1016 -9.06 -3.51 -10.67
N ASP A 1017 -8.75 -2.88 -11.81
CA ASP A 1017 -8.62 -3.55 -13.12
C ASP A 1017 -7.18 -4.05 -13.33
N ASN A 1018 -6.97 -5.37 -13.32
CA ASN A 1018 -5.65 -6.04 -13.26
C ASN A 1018 -4.86 -6.04 -14.59
N LYS A 1019 -5.20 -5.19 -15.55
CA LYS A 1019 -4.52 -5.15 -16.86
C LYS A 1019 -3.22 -4.34 -16.86
N ASP A 1020 -2.96 -3.54 -15.83
CA ASP A 1020 -1.83 -2.59 -15.75
C ASP A 1020 -0.99 -2.77 -14.47
N VAL A 1021 -0.33 -3.93 -14.30
CA VAL A 1021 0.62 -4.19 -13.18
C VAL A 1021 2.04 -3.90 -13.66
N ILE A 1022 2.50 -2.64 -13.54
CA ILE A 1022 3.89 -2.23 -13.84
C ILE A 1022 4.38 -1.22 -12.79
N VAL A 1023 4.76 -1.63 -11.56
CA VAL A 1023 5.64 -0.80 -10.70
C VAL A 1023 6.40 -1.67 -9.67
N ASP A 1024 7.61 -2.12 -10.00
CA ASP A 1024 8.61 -2.59 -9.00
C ASP A 1024 9.98 -1.87 -9.17
N VAL A 1025 10.04 -0.84 -10.02
CA VAL A 1025 11.23 0.00 -10.28
C VAL A 1025 11.09 1.40 -9.68
N GLY A 1026 9.87 1.82 -9.36
CA GLY A 1026 9.58 3.18 -8.85
C GLY A 1026 9.89 3.39 -7.36
N THR A 1027 10.01 2.34 -6.55
CA THR A 1027 9.96 2.50 -5.08
C THR A 1027 11.21 3.17 -4.49
N ASN A 1028 12.39 2.98 -5.09
CA ASN A 1028 13.61 3.70 -4.68
C ASN A 1028 13.71 5.09 -5.32
N VAL A 1029 13.02 5.32 -6.44
CA VAL A 1029 12.89 6.65 -7.04
C VAL A 1029 11.82 7.49 -6.34
N ILE A 1030 10.84 6.92 -5.63
CA ILE A 1030 9.78 7.71 -4.97
C ILE A 1030 10.21 8.32 -3.64
N LEU A 1031 11.17 7.72 -2.93
CA LEU A 1031 11.77 8.30 -1.71
C LEU A 1031 12.73 9.46 -2.01
N VAL A 1032 13.21 9.56 -3.25
CA VAL A 1032 14.13 10.60 -3.75
C VAL A 1032 13.46 11.56 -4.76
N GLY A 1033 12.45 11.08 -5.47
CA GLY A 1033 11.89 11.65 -6.69
C GLY A 1033 10.94 12.84 -6.52
N ALA A 1034 10.56 13.15 -5.29
CA ALA A 1034 9.71 14.30 -4.99
C ALA A 1034 10.51 15.62 -5.03
N ASP A 1035 11.75 15.58 -4.54
CA ASP A 1035 12.68 16.73 -4.59
C ASP A 1035 13.27 16.88 -5.99
N VAL A 1036 13.39 15.73 -6.67
CA VAL A 1036 13.18 15.48 -8.10
C VAL A 1036 12.95 16.68 -9.02
N LYS A 1037 11.67 16.77 -9.39
CA LYS A 1037 11.12 17.68 -10.40
C LYS A 1037 11.11 19.13 -9.96
N ALA A 1038 11.09 19.40 -8.64
CA ALA A 1038 11.15 20.76 -8.10
C ALA A 1038 12.53 21.38 -8.34
N GLY A 1039 13.61 20.68 -7.95
CA GLY A 1039 15.01 21.07 -8.22
C GLY A 1039 15.32 21.27 -9.70
N ILE A 1040 14.72 20.45 -10.57
CA ILE A 1040 14.91 20.50 -12.03
C ILE A 1040 14.26 21.72 -12.67
N THR A 1041 13.09 22.12 -12.16
CA THR A 1041 12.35 23.27 -12.68
C THR A 1041 13.06 24.59 -12.33
N ILE A 1042 13.65 24.64 -11.13
CA ILE A 1042 14.51 25.72 -10.63
C ILE A 1042 15.74 25.92 -11.51
N LEU A 1043 16.39 24.84 -11.92
CA LEU A 1043 17.62 24.88 -12.71
C LEU A 1043 17.43 25.36 -14.15
N LYS A 1044 16.30 24.97 -14.77
CA LYS A 1044 15.96 25.39 -16.14
C LYS A 1044 15.72 26.89 -16.27
N LEU A 1045 15.39 27.57 -15.17
CA LEU A 1045 15.09 29.00 -15.14
C LEU A 1045 16.34 29.90 -15.16
N ALA A 1046 17.52 29.38 -14.83
CA ALA A 1046 18.75 30.16 -14.78
C ALA A 1046 19.48 30.33 -16.14
N ARG A 1047 19.12 29.60 -17.21
CA ARG A 1047 20.02 29.40 -18.38
C ARG A 1047 19.55 29.78 -19.79
N ASN A 1048 18.52 30.63 -19.95
CA ASN A 1048 18.05 31.27 -21.20
C ASN A 1048 17.33 30.41 -22.28
N GLY A 1049 16.31 31.03 -22.88
CA GLY A 1049 16.15 31.13 -24.34
C GLY A 1049 15.03 30.35 -25.01
N GLU A 1050 15.17 29.04 -25.18
CA GLU A 1050 14.34 28.25 -26.11
C GLU A 1050 13.52 27.18 -25.37
N VAL A 1051 12.70 27.64 -24.42
CA VAL A 1051 12.04 26.85 -23.37
C VAL A 1051 10.61 26.35 -23.74
N VAL A 1052 10.04 26.81 -24.84
CA VAL A 1052 8.57 26.70 -25.07
C VAL A 1052 8.09 25.32 -25.54
N SER A 1053 8.96 24.52 -26.16
CA SER A 1053 8.60 23.22 -26.75
C SER A 1053 8.68 22.07 -25.73
N ALA A 1054 9.82 21.96 -25.03
CA ALA A 1054 10.09 20.89 -24.07
C ALA A 1054 9.21 21.01 -22.81
N PHE A 1055 8.87 22.22 -22.38
CA PHE A 1055 8.00 22.43 -21.23
C PHE A 1055 6.55 22.02 -21.52
N LYS A 1056 6.07 22.19 -22.76
CA LYS A 1056 4.70 21.87 -23.19
C LYS A 1056 4.40 20.35 -23.15
N ASN A 1057 5.41 19.52 -23.40
CA ASN A 1057 5.28 18.05 -23.35
C ASN A 1057 5.55 17.48 -21.94
N SER A 1058 6.33 18.17 -21.12
CA SER A 1058 6.62 17.82 -19.72
C SER A 1058 5.53 18.27 -18.73
N TRP A 1059 4.69 19.22 -19.15
CA TRP A 1059 3.68 19.92 -18.33
C TRP A 1059 2.64 19.02 -17.64
N PRO A 1060 2.08 17.97 -18.29
CA PRO A 1060 1.11 17.10 -17.65
C PRO A 1060 1.68 16.40 -16.40
N TYR A 1061 2.97 16.06 -16.41
CA TYR A 1061 3.66 15.38 -15.30
C TYR A 1061 4.07 16.33 -14.16
N LEU A 1062 4.22 17.62 -14.46
CA LEU A 1062 4.48 18.70 -13.50
C LEU A 1062 3.19 19.13 -12.78
N VAL A 1063 2.07 19.20 -13.52
CA VAL A 1063 0.71 19.37 -12.97
C VAL A 1063 0.28 18.15 -12.15
N SER A 1064 0.76 16.95 -12.50
CA SER A 1064 0.58 15.72 -11.73
C SER A 1064 1.35 15.73 -10.40
N PHE A 1065 2.58 16.25 -10.41
CA PHE A 1065 3.36 16.48 -9.18
C PHE A 1065 2.67 17.47 -8.24
N PHE A 1066 2.15 18.60 -8.75
CA PHE A 1066 1.40 19.55 -7.92
C PHE A 1066 0.03 19.06 -7.48
N ARG A 1067 -0.58 18.08 -8.15
CA ARG A 1067 -1.81 17.42 -7.67
C ARG A 1067 -1.55 16.28 -6.69
N TRP A 1068 -0.41 15.59 -6.80
CA TRP A 1068 -0.04 14.44 -5.97
C TRP A 1068 0.73 14.82 -4.68
N ALA A 1069 1.62 15.84 -4.73
CA ALA A 1069 2.36 16.33 -3.56
C ALA A 1069 1.51 17.21 -2.62
N TRP A 1070 0.50 17.88 -3.17
CA TRP A 1070 -0.34 18.84 -2.44
C TRP A 1070 -1.19 18.25 -1.30
N PRO A 1071 -1.69 17.00 -1.38
CA PRO A 1071 -2.30 16.33 -0.24
C PRO A 1071 -1.25 15.73 0.72
N LYS A 1072 -0.09 15.30 0.21
CA LYS A 1072 0.91 14.53 0.99
C LYS A 1072 1.90 15.36 1.82
N LEU A 1073 2.05 16.65 1.57
CA LEU A 1073 2.90 17.54 2.38
C LEU A 1073 2.33 17.83 3.82
N HIS A 1074 1.29 17.09 4.27
CA HIS A 1074 0.64 17.21 5.60
C HIS A 1074 1.15 16.16 6.59
N ASN A 1075 2.01 15.24 6.16
CA ASN A 1075 2.73 14.33 7.05
C ASN A 1075 4.25 14.59 6.98
#